data_AF-A0A847DQ22-F1
#
_entry.id   AF-A0A847DQ22-F1
#
_cell.length_a   1.000
_cell.length_b   1.000
_cell.length_c   1.000
_cell.angle_alpha   90.00
_cell.angle_beta   90.00
_cell.angle_gamma   90.00
#
_symmetry.space_group_name_H-M   'P 1'
#
loop_
_entity.id
_entity.type
_entity.pdbx_description
1 polymer ?
#
loop_
_entity_poly.entity_id
_entity_poly.type
_entity_poly.pdbx_seq_one_letter_code
_entity_poly.pdbx_strand_id
1 'polypeptide(L)'
;ITGTLAIVASAAMAGVPLLNGFLSKEMFFQEAYWAGSPRDLSLPIAAVIGSTFSVAYSLRFIHEVFFGPPADELPKEPHEPPHWMRFPVEVLAVACIVVGVLPALTIGPLLLHATASVLGGDTPYYSLAIWHGFNVPLIMSLLAMIGGILLYLMLQRHLQLGTLERVPLVHRFDGQQLFERMLSALNVAAVRIEHLLGTRRLQSQLEIMIVATFAVAAVPLLARGLSWGENLPSRIDPAFVIVWLVGGACAIGAAWQAKYHRLAALILMGGAGLATVVTFVWFSAPDLALTQLMVETVTIVLILLGLRWLPARLDPREFGMRAGLRAWTRRSRDLAVAIGSGVGVAGLAYAMLTRPFPESLGPYFLTRSLPEGGGTNVVNVLLVDFRGFDTMGEITVLGVIALTVYALLRRFRPAPESVPMPAQQQDSRQRSAVETRPGAEAETGYLMVPAVSLRLLFPIMTVVALYFFMRGHNEPGGGFVAGLIMAVAIILQYMAGGVIWVENHLRLYPHRWIGVGLLLAALTGMGAWLFGYPFLTSHSPHPVVPVLGEIALPSAFLFDLGVFALVVGATAIILLSLAHQSLRSQRLAQQAAEAQAQAEAEALSEKAAAGAEASERPAAWSGSQSPPTAAARQSLPPGTPGTAGPAWN
;
A
#
# COMPACT_ATOMS: atom_id res chain seq x y z
N ILE A 1 -53.22 -7.90 41.03
CA ILE A 1 -53.11 -9.37 40.82
C ILE A 1 -51.66 -9.76 40.51
N THR A 2 -50.98 -8.99 39.67
CA THR A 2 -49.55 -9.14 39.34
C THR A 2 -48.64 -9.31 40.57
N GLY A 3 -48.85 -8.54 41.64
CA GLY A 3 -48.07 -8.68 42.88
C GLY A 3 -48.20 -10.06 43.53
N THR A 4 -49.40 -10.64 43.56
CA THR A 4 -49.63 -12.00 44.08
C THR A 4 -48.92 -13.05 43.24
N LEU A 5 -48.96 -12.92 41.90
CA LEU A 5 -48.26 -13.83 40.99
C LEU A 5 -46.74 -13.74 41.16
N ALA A 6 -46.21 -12.52 41.30
CA ALA A 6 -44.80 -12.29 41.57
C ALA A 6 -44.36 -12.86 42.92
N ILE A 7 -45.18 -12.73 43.96
CA ILE A 7 -44.93 -13.34 45.27
C ILE A 7 -44.84 -14.87 45.15
N VAL A 8 -45.76 -15.52 44.43
CA VAL A 8 -45.73 -16.98 44.21
C VAL A 8 -44.46 -17.40 43.46
N ALA A 9 -44.10 -16.69 42.39
CA ALA A 9 -42.90 -17.00 41.60
C ALA A 9 -41.60 -16.79 42.39
N SER A 10 -41.51 -15.69 43.14
CA SER A 10 -40.34 -15.38 43.98
C SER A 10 -40.26 -16.28 45.22
N ALA A 11 -41.40 -16.71 45.79
CA ALA A 11 -41.44 -17.71 46.86
C ALA A 11 -40.98 -19.09 46.34
N ALA A 12 -41.35 -19.45 45.12
CA ALA A 12 -40.82 -20.65 44.45
C ALA A 12 -39.30 -20.55 44.28
N MET A 13 -38.78 -19.43 43.76
CA MET A 13 -37.34 -19.20 43.61
C MET A 13 -36.58 -19.20 44.96
N ALA A 14 -37.18 -18.65 46.00
CA ALA A 14 -36.66 -18.69 47.37
C ALA A 14 -36.67 -20.11 47.95
N GLY A 15 -37.51 -21.02 47.43
CA GLY A 15 -37.67 -22.38 47.92
C GLY A 15 -38.58 -22.47 49.14
N VAL A 16 -39.70 -21.76 49.13
CA VAL A 16 -40.72 -21.86 50.19
C VAL A 16 -41.45 -23.21 50.08
N PRO A 17 -41.71 -23.92 51.20
CA PRO A 17 -42.42 -25.20 51.18
C PRO A 17 -43.73 -25.16 50.40
N LEU A 18 -44.10 -26.30 49.79
CA LEU A 18 -45.27 -26.50 48.91
C LEU A 18 -45.18 -25.85 47.52
N LEU A 19 -44.10 -25.14 47.21
CA LEU A 19 -43.79 -24.66 45.86
C LEU A 19 -42.71 -25.52 45.22
N ASN A 20 -42.72 -25.61 43.89
CA ASN A 20 -41.77 -26.41 43.12
C ASN A 20 -40.29 -26.17 43.48
N GLY A 21 -39.88 -24.92 43.72
CA GLY A 21 -38.48 -24.63 44.02
C GLY A 21 -37.99 -25.11 45.40
N PHE A 22 -38.89 -25.45 46.34
CA PHE A 22 -38.49 -26.13 47.57
C PHE A 22 -37.97 -27.54 47.28
N LEU A 23 -38.70 -28.29 46.45
CA LEU A 23 -38.28 -29.63 46.01
C LEU A 23 -36.95 -29.58 45.26
N SER A 24 -36.80 -28.62 44.34
CA SER A 24 -35.54 -28.44 43.60
C SER A 24 -34.36 -28.11 44.51
N LYS A 25 -34.55 -27.26 45.54
CA LYS A 25 -33.47 -26.94 46.50
C LYS A 25 -33.17 -28.10 47.44
N GLU A 26 -34.18 -28.81 47.93
CA GLU A 26 -33.97 -29.96 48.81
C GLU A 26 -33.21 -31.08 48.09
N MET A 27 -33.59 -31.40 46.85
CA MET A 27 -32.83 -32.33 46.02
C MET A 27 -31.41 -31.84 45.73
N PHE A 28 -31.23 -30.53 45.45
CA PHE A 28 -29.90 -29.95 45.27
C PHE A 28 -29.04 -30.04 46.54
N PHE A 29 -29.61 -29.80 47.73
CA PHE A 29 -28.90 -29.95 49.00
C PHE A 29 -28.58 -31.40 49.32
N GLN A 30 -29.48 -32.32 48.98
CA GLN A 30 -29.22 -33.75 49.08
C GLN A 30 -28.01 -34.11 48.22
N GLU A 31 -28.01 -33.79 46.93
CA GLU A 31 -26.87 -34.12 46.07
C GLU A 31 -25.59 -33.38 46.49
N ALA A 32 -25.67 -32.11 46.92
CA ALA A 32 -24.51 -31.37 47.42
C ALA A 32 -23.91 -32.00 48.70
N TYR A 33 -24.74 -32.62 49.55
CA TYR A 33 -24.29 -33.33 50.75
C TYR A 33 -23.61 -34.67 50.44
N TRP A 34 -24.08 -35.38 49.41
CA TRP A 34 -23.56 -36.71 49.05
C TRP A 34 -22.45 -36.67 47.99
N ALA A 35 -22.32 -35.60 47.21
CA ALA A 35 -21.30 -35.46 46.17
C ALA A 35 -19.86 -35.29 46.72
N GLY A 36 -19.70 -34.86 47.96
CA GLY A 36 -18.42 -34.71 48.64
C GLY A 36 -18.02 -35.93 49.48
N SER A 37 -16.79 -35.92 50.00
CA SER A 37 -16.41 -36.83 51.10
C SER A 37 -17.23 -36.49 52.35
N PRO A 38 -17.57 -37.45 53.24
CA PRO A 38 -18.32 -37.16 54.48
C PRO A 38 -17.69 -36.11 55.40
N ARG A 39 -16.42 -35.73 55.15
CA ARG A 39 -15.69 -34.67 55.86
C ARG A 39 -15.57 -33.36 55.07
N ASP A 40 -15.90 -33.35 53.78
CA ASP A 40 -15.84 -32.17 52.93
C ASP A 40 -17.19 -31.44 52.93
N LEU A 41 -17.29 -30.44 53.79
CA LEU A 41 -18.47 -29.59 53.92
C LEU A 41 -18.46 -28.39 52.97
N SER A 42 -17.45 -28.24 52.11
CA SER A 42 -17.30 -27.05 51.26
C SER A 42 -18.47 -26.85 50.29
N LEU A 43 -18.90 -27.91 49.60
CA LEU A 43 -20.04 -27.90 48.68
C LEU A 43 -21.38 -27.67 49.39
N PRO A 44 -21.73 -28.39 50.49
CA PRO A 44 -22.91 -28.08 51.29
C PRO A 44 -22.95 -26.63 51.78
N ILE A 45 -21.83 -26.13 52.28
CA ILE A 45 -21.73 -24.75 52.78
C ILE A 45 -21.93 -23.76 51.62
N ALA A 46 -21.26 -23.96 50.48
CA ALA A 46 -21.42 -23.11 49.30
C ALA A 46 -22.86 -23.13 48.77
N ALA A 47 -23.51 -24.29 48.76
CA ALA A 47 -24.91 -24.44 48.36
C ALA A 47 -25.85 -23.67 49.31
N VAL A 48 -25.63 -23.74 50.63
CA VAL A 48 -26.39 -22.98 51.63
C VAL A 48 -26.17 -21.49 51.46
N ILE A 49 -24.92 -21.05 51.26
CA ILE A 49 -24.59 -19.63 51.03
C ILE A 49 -25.25 -19.12 49.74
N GLY A 50 -25.14 -19.86 48.63
CA GLY A 50 -25.78 -19.50 47.37
C GLY A 50 -27.31 -19.43 47.49
N SER A 51 -27.91 -20.39 48.19
CA SER A 51 -29.35 -20.41 48.45
C SER A 51 -29.80 -19.31 49.40
N THR A 52 -28.96 -18.93 50.37
CA THR A 52 -29.15 -17.77 51.27
C THR A 52 -29.24 -16.48 50.46
N PHE A 53 -28.30 -16.26 49.52
CA PHE A 53 -28.37 -15.12 48.60
C PHE A 53 -29.61 -15.19 47.70
N SER A 54 -29.99 -16.39 47.26
CA SER A 54 -31.23 -16.59 46.48
C SER A 54 -32.48 -16.16 47.22
N VAL A 55 -32.62 -16.55 48.48
CA VAL A 55 -33.71 -16.09 49.34
C VAL A 55 -33.64 -14.58 49.54
N ALA A 56 -32.44 -14.03 49.83
CA ALA A 56 -32.28 -12.60 50.07
C ALA A 56 -32.67 -11.73 48.86
N TYR A 57 -32.25 -12.09 47.63
CA TYR A 57 -32.65 -11.31 46.45
C TYR A 57 -34.11 -11.53 46.04
N SER A 58 -34.68 -12.73 46.29
CA SER A 58 -36.11 -13.00 46.09
C SER A 58 -36.96 -12.13 47.01
N LEU A 59 -36.59 -12.06 48.29
CA LEU A 59 -37.29 -11.27 49.31
C LEU A 59 -37.14 -9.77 49.03
N ARG A 60 -35.94 -9.33 48.64
CA ARG A 60 -35.68 -7.95 48.21
C ARG A 60 -36.61 -7.55 47.06
N PHE A 61 -36.71 -8.38 46.02
CA PHE A 61 -37.57 -8.11 44.88
C PHE A 61 -39.04 -7.94 45.30
N ILE A 62 -39.59 -8.85 46.10
CA ILE A 62 -40.98 -8.73 46.58
C ILE A 62 -41.17 -7.46 47.42
N HIS A 63 -40.31 -7.25 48.41
CA HIS A 63 -40.47 -6.17 49.39
C HIS A 63 -40.27 -4.79 48.76
N GLU A 64 -39.20 -4.59 47.98
CA GLU A 64 -38.90 -3.28 47.37
C GLU A 64 -39.86 -2.92 46.23
N VAL A 65 -40.39 -3.90 45.49
CA VAL A 65 -41.29 -3.63 44.35
C VAL A 65 -42.75 -3.44 44.77
N PHE A 66 -43.26 -4.25 45.71
CA PHE A 66 -44.70 -4.28 46.02
C PHE A 66 -45.07 -3.72 47.40
N PHE A 67 -44.13 -3.63 48.34
CA PHE A 67 -44.37 -3.18 49.71
C PHE A 67 -43.63 -1.88 50.07
N GLY A 68 -42.93 -1.26 49.09
CA GLY A 68 -42.32 0.05 49.23
C GLY A 68 -43.34 1.21 49.15
N PRO A 69 -42.90 2.47 49.39
CA PRO A 69 -43.74 3.62 49.16
C PRO A 69 -44.14 3.71 47.67
N PRO A 70 -45.37 4.14 47.35
CA PRO A 70 -45.78 4.35 45.97
C PRO A 70 -44.85 5.38 45.30
N ALA A 71 -44.49 5.14 44.05
CA ALA A 71 -43.64 6.05 43.30
C ALA A 71 -44.43 7.31 42.91
N ASP A 72 -43.87 8.48 43.21
CA ASP A 72 -44.40 9.78 42.81
C ASP A 72 -43.86 10.16 41.40
N GLU A 73 -44.54 11.07 40.70
CA GLU A 73 -44.10 11.64 39.40
C GLU A 73 -43.96 10.63 38.23
N LEU A 74 -44.82 9.61 38.19
CA LEU A 74 -44.86 8.69 37.05
C LEU A 74 -45.55 9.33 35.82
N PRO A 75 -45.01 9.13 34.59
CA PRO A 75 -45.59 9.68 33.36
C PRO A 75 -46.97 9.08 33.00
N LYS A 76 -47.36 7.97 33.63
CA LYS A 76 -48.69 7.33 33.48
C LYS A 76 -49.12 6.76 34.82
N GLU A 77 -50.43 6.78 35.07
CA GLU A 77 -51.01 6.15 36.24
C GLU A 77 -50.86 4.61 36.17
N PRO A 78 -50.26 3.96 37.18
CA PRO A 78 -50.14 2.51 37.22
C PRO A 78 -51.51 1.83 37.23
N HIS A 79 -51.74 0.91 36.31
CA HIS A 79 -52.94 0.10 36.28
C HIS A 79 -52.61 -1.38 36.12
N GLU A 80 -53.54 -2.25 36.51
CA GLU A 80 -53.38 -3.69 36.30
C GLU A 80 -53.29 -3.99 34.78
N PRO A 81 -52.37 -4.86 34.33
CA PRO A 81 -52.25 -5.22 32.92
C PRO A 81 -53.54 -5.88 32.40
N PRO A 82 -53.84 -5.90 31.09
CA PRO A 82 -54.98 -6.63 30.54
C PRO A 82 -54.87 -8.15 30.77
N HIS A 83 -55.99 -8.86 30.85
CA HIS A 83 -56.04 -10.31 31.17
C HIS A 83 -55.11 -11.17 30.31
N TRP A 84 -55.09 -10.96 28.99
CA TRP A 84 -54.28 -11.76 28.07
C TRP A 84 -52.76 -11.56 28.21
N MET A 85 -52.33 -10.46 28.84
CA MET A 85 -50.91 -10.26 29.18
C MET A 85 -50.53 -10.99 30.47
N ARG A 86 -51.47 -11.17 31.40
CA ARG A 86 -51.26 -11.88 32.68
C ARG A 86 -51.44 -13.39 32.56
N PHE A 87 -52.31 -13.84 31.66
CA PHE A 87 -52.68 -15.25 31.52
C PHE A 87 -51.47 -16.21 31.43
N PRO A 88 -50.40 -15.95 30.64
CA PRO A 88 -49.22 -16.81 30.65
C PRO A 88 -48.52 -16.89 32.01
N VAL A 89 -48.46 -15.76 32.74
CA VAL A 89 -47.86 -15.70 34.08
C VAL A 89 -48.72 -16.44 35.11
N GLU A 90 -50.05 -16.30 35.01
CA GLU A 90 -51.00 -17.05 35.84
C GLU A 90 -50.84 -18.56 35.66
N VAL A 91 -50.75 -19.02 34.40
CA VAL A 91 -50.51 -20.45 34.09
C VAL A 91 -49.18 -20.93 34.69
N LEU A 92 -48.10 -20.15 34.56
CA LEU A 92 -46.80 -20.51 35.15
C LEU A 92 -46.82 -20.51 36.68
N ALA A 93 -47.48 -19.54 37.32
CA ALA A 93 -47.61 -19.49 38.77
C ALA A 93 -48.44 -20.67 39.31
N VAL A 94 -49.54 -21.02 38.64
CA VAL A 94 -50.33 -22.21 38.95
C VAL A 94 -49.49 -23.47 38.76
N ALA A 95 -48.69 -23.56 37.69
CA ALA A 95 -47.79 -24.68 37.48
C ALA A 95 -46.75 -24.82 38.62
N CYS A 96 -46.19 -23.72 39.13
CA CYS A 96 -45.28 -23.75 40.28
C CYS A 96 -45.92 -24.36 41.54
N ILE A 97 -47.19 -24.04 41.78
CA ILE A 97 -47.96 -24.60 42.91
C ILE A 97 -48.31 -26.06 42.64
N VAL A 98 -48.85 -26.38 41.46
CA VAL A 98 -49.27 -27.74 41.09
C VAL A 98 -48.10 -28.72 41.13
N VAL A 99 -46.93 -28.32 40.62
CA VAL A 99 -45.71 -29.13 40.69
C VAL A 99 -45.19 -29.22 42.12
N GLY A 100 -45.28 -28.16 42.92
CA GLY A 100 -44.86 -28.19 44.34
C GLY A 100 -45.74 -29.09 45.22
N VAL A 101 -47.05 -29.11 44.98
CA VAL A 101 -48.03 -29.86 45.78
C VAL A 101 -48.22 -31.29 45.27
N LEU A 102 -48.13 -31.55 43.96
CA LEU A 102 -48.33 -32.88 43.37
C LEU A 102 -47.17 -33.29 42.45
N PRO A 103 -45.90 -33.28 42.92
CA PRO A 103 -44.73 -33.48 42.05
C PRO A 103 -44.69 -34.88 41.40
N ALA A 104 -45.05 -35.92 42.14
CA ALA A 104 -45.02 -37.30 41.65
C ALA A 104 -45.99 -37.56 40.49
N LEU A 105 -47.15 -36.91 40.49
CA LEU A 105 -48.17 -37.06 39.43
C LEU A 105 -47.91 -36.14 38.23
N THR A 106 -47.30 -34.98 38.46
CA THR A 106 -47.17 -33.93 37.45
C THR A 106 -45.87 -34.06 36.66
N ILE A 107 -44.72 -33.98 37.34
CA ILE A 107 -43.41 -33.93 36.71
C ILE A 107 -42.63 -35.25 36.82
N GLY A 108 -43.02 -36.13 37.75
CA GLY A 108 -42.32 -37.39 38.03
C GLY A 108 -42.08 -38.29 36.81
N PRO A 109 -43.10 -38.64 36.00
CA PRO A 109 -42.91 -39.49 34.83
C PRO A 109 -41.99 -38.86 33.78
N LEU A 110 -42.11 -37.54 33.60
CA LEU A 110 -41.29 -36.79 32.65
C LEU A 110 -39.82 -36.74 33.10
N LEU A 111 -39.58 -36.45 34.38
CA LEU A 111 -38.23 -36.47 34.95
C LEU A 111 -37.63 -37.86 34.88
N LEU A 112 -38.38 -38.93 35.15
CA LEU A 112 -37.86 -40.29 35.10
C LEU A 112 -37.36 -40.64 33.70
N HIS A 113 -38.14 -40.33 32.67
CA HIS A 113 -37.73 -40.54 31.28
C HIS A 113 -36.52 -39.67 30.92
N ALA A 114 -36.50 -38.39 31.33
CA ALA A 114 -35.37 -37.50 31.07
C ALA A 114 -34.08 -38.00 31.76
N THR A 115 -34.14 -38.36 33.05
CA THR A 115 -33.00 -38.86 33.79
C THR A 115 -32.53 -40.23 33.28
N ALA A 116 -33.45 -41.14 32.95
CA ALA A 116 -33.12 -42.44 32.38
C ALA A 116 -32.47 -42.33 30.99
N SER A 117 -32.86 -41.33 30.19
CA SER A 117 -32.22 -41.09 28.90
C SER A 117 -30.79 -40.55 29.02
N VAL A 118 -30.49 -39.78 30.08
CA VAL A 118 -29.16 -39.18 30.29
C VAL A 118 -28.22 -40.11 31.06
N LEU A 119 -28.72 -40.77 32.11
CA LEU A 119 -27.92 -41.58 33.04
C LEU A 119 -28.02 -43.09 32.80
N GLY A 120 -28.96 -43.54 31.96
CA GLY A 120 -29.09 -44.96 31.62
C GLY A 120 -29.34 -45.85 32.84
N GLY A 121 -28.52 -46.90 32.99
CA GLY A 121 -28.62 -47.85 34.12
C GLY A 121 -28.18 -47.29 35.47
N ASP A 122 -27.51 -46.13 35.49
CA ASP A 122 -27.01 -45.48 36.70
C ASP A 122 -28.00 -44.45 37.27
N THR A 123 -29.26 -44.46 36.84
CA THR A 123 -30.28 -43.57 37.42
C THR A 123 -30.44 -43.83 38.92
N PRO A 124 -30.11 -42.86 39.79
CA PRO A 124 -30.29 -43.02 41.22
C PRO A 124 -31.78 -43.06 41.56
N TYR A 125 -32.13 -43.80 42.61
CA TYR A 125 -33.47 -43.74 43.18
C TYR A 125 -33.69 -42.36 43.82
N TYR A 126 -34.64 -41.59 43.28
CA TYR A 126 -35.09 -40.34 43.87
C TYR A 126 -36.59 -40.42 44.17
N SER A 127 -37.01 -39.89 45.31
CA SER A 127 -38.42 -39.76 45.66
C SER A 127 -38.87 -38.31 45.48
N LEU A 128 -39.94 -38.10 44.72
CA LEU A 128 -40.62 -36.81 44.61
C LEU A 128 -41.75 -36.73 45.66
N ALA A 129 -41.38 -36.84 46.94
CA ALA A 129 -42.32 -36.59 48.02
C ALA A 129 -42.40 -35.08 48.30
N ILE A 130 -43.56 -34.60 48.76
CA ILE A 130 -43.73 -33.20 49.21
C ILE A 130 -42.95 -32.98 50.52
N TRP A 131 -42.74 -34.07 51.27
CA TRP A 131 -42.12 -34.08 52.58
C TRP A 131 -41.32 -35.37 52.78
N HIS A 132 -40.01 -35.26 52.95
CA HIS A 132 -39.10 -36.40 53.11
C HIS A 132 -38.75 -36.72 54.58
N GLY A 133 -39.40 -36.05 55.53
CA GLY A 133 -39.11 -36.18 56.97
C GLY A 133 -38.07 -35.16 57.47
N PHE A 134 -37.69 -35.26 58.74
CA PHE A 134 -36.60 -34.45 59.29
C PHE A 134 -35.24 -35.00 58.82
N ASN A 135 -34.71 -34.44 57.73
CA ASN A 135 -33.45 -34.83 57.12
C ASN A 135 -32.44 -33.66 57.09
N VAL A 136 -31.17 -33.94 56.74
CA VAL A 136 -30.11 -32.91 56.63
C VAL A 136 -30.42 -31.86 55.54
N PRO A 137 -30.88 -32.23 54.34
CA PRO A 137 -31.29 -31.26 53.30
C PRO A 137 -32.34 -30.24 53.76
N LEU A 138 -33.33 -30.67 54.56
CA LEU A 138 -34.35 -29.82 55.15
C LEU A 138 -33.72 -28.80 56.12
N ILE A 139 -32.77 -29.24 56.96
CA ILE A 139 -32.03 -28.33 57.85
C ILE A 139 -31.25 -27.31 57.04
N MET A 140 -30.56 -27.74 55.97
CA MET A 140 -29.84 -26.83 55.06
C MET A 140 -30.77 -25.82 54.39
N SER A 141 -31.96 -26.26 53.97
CA SER A 141 -32.99 -25.41 53.37
C SER A 141 -33.55 -24.39 54.37
N LEU A 142 -33.86 -24.82 55.60
CA LEU A 142 -34.29 -23.94 56.69
C LEU A 142 -33.20 -22.93 57.07
N LEU A 143 -31.94 -23.37 57.15
CA LEU A 143 -30.80 -22.48 57.41
C LEU A 143 -30.61 -21.45 56.28
N ALA A 144 -30.75 -21.86 55.02
CA ALA A 144 -30.68 -20.94 53.89
C ALA A 144 -31.86 -19.94 53.88
N MET A 145 -33.05 -20.39 54.23
CA MET A 145 -34.25 -19.55 54.32
C MET A 145 -34.13 -18.52 55.44
N ILE A 146 -33.87 -18.97 56.67
CA ILE A 146 -33.67 -18.10 57.83
C ILE A 146 -32.48 -17.18 57.61
N GLY A 147 -31.36 -17.73 57.14
CA GLY A 147 -30.16 -16.97 56.81
C GLY A 147 -30.44 -15.89 55.78
N GLY A 148 -31.19 -16.18 54.72
CA GLY A 148 -31.51 -15.23 53.66
C GLY A 148 -32.43 -14.11 54.12
N ILE A 149 -33.44 -14.44 54.95
CA ILE A 149 -34.33 -13.47 55.57
C ILE A 149 -33.54 -12.55 56.52
N LEU A 150 -32.73 -13.12 57.41
CA LEU A 150 -31.90 -12.36 58.35
C LEU A 150 -30.88 -11.49 57.61
N LEU A 151 -30.24 -12.04 56.58
CA LEU A 151 -29.30 -11.31 55.73
C LEU A 151 -30.00 -10.12 55.07
N TYR A 152 -31.16 -10.33 54.46
CA TYR A 152 -31.95 -9.25 53.87
C TYR A 152 -32.31 -8.17 54.90
N LEU A 153 -32.87 -8.54 56.05
CA LEU A 153 -33.24 -7.58 57.10
C LEU A 153 -32.03 -6.82 57.63
N MET A 154 -30.89 -7.50 57.79
CA MET A 154 -29.63 -6.87 58.22
C MET A 154 -29.14 -5.87 57.18
N LEU A 155 -29.08 -6.23 55.90
CA LEU A 155 -28.66 -5.30 54.84
C LEU A 155 -29.66 -4.16 54.68
N GLN A 156 -30.97 -4.42 54.71
CA GLN A 156 -31.99 -3.38 54.60
C GLN A 156 -31.85 -2.35 55.73
N ARG A 157 -31.61 -2.81 56.96
CA ARG A 157 -31.44 -1.94 58.13
C ARG A 157 -30.15 -1.11 58.09
N HIS A 158 -29.04 -1.68 57.67
CA HIS A 158 -27.72 -1.02 57.73
C HIS A 158 -27.37 -0.24 56.47
N LEU A 159 -27.80 -0.72 55.31
CA LEU A 159 -27.36 -0.23 54.01
C LEU A 159 -28.49 0.47 53.23
N GLN A 160 -29.74 0.38 53.68
CA GLN A 160 -30.92 0.95 52.99
C GLN A 160 -30.89 0.61 51.50
N LEU A 161 -31.01 -0.67 51.16
CA LEU A 161 -30.75 -1.19 49.80
C LEU A 161 -31.52 -0.48 48.68
N GLY A 162 -32.67 0.14 48.98
CA GLY A 162 -33.44 0.94 48.03
C GLY A 162 -32.83 2.28 47.63
N THR A 163 -31.83 2.80 48.36
CA THR A 163 -31.14 4.08 48.04
C THR A 163 -29.73 3.89 47.50
N LEU A 164 -29.24 2.65 47.45
CA LEU A 164 -27.89 2.34 46.98
C LEU A 164 -27.84 2.19 45.47
N GLU A 165 -27.24 3.16 44.79
CA GLU A 165 -26.92 3.07 43.36
C GLU A 165 -25.78 2.07 43.06
N ARG A 166 -24.90 1.80 44.04
CA ARG A 166 -23.71 0.96 43.85
C ARG A 166 -23.52 0.02 45.03
N VAL A 167 -23.31 -1.27 44.71
CA VAL A 167 -23.02 -2.30 45.72
C VAL A 167 -21.59 -2.09 46.26
N PRO A 168 -21.40 -1.98 47.58
CA PRO A 168 -20.08 -1.82 48.17
C PRO A 168 -19.17 -3.01 47.80
N LEU A 169 -17.88 -2.74 47.58
CA LEU A 169 -16.82 -3.69 47.17
C LEU A 169 -16.98 -4.29 45.76
N VAL A 170 -18.17 -4.79 45.39
CA VAL A 170 -18.42 -5.51 44.14
C VAL A 170 -18.47 -4.58 42.92
N HIS A 171 -18.87 -3.30 43.09
CA HIS A 171 -18.88 -2.32 42.00
C HIS A 171 -17.50 -2.13 41.31
N ARG A 172 -16.39 -2.51 41.97
CA ARG A 172 -15.05 -2.46 41.37
C ARG A 172 -14.78 -3.62 40.40
N PHE A 173 -15.57 -4.69 40.47
CA PHE A 173 -15.42 -5.90 39.66
C PHE A 173 -16.56 -5.98 38.64
N ASP A 174 -16.51 -5.10 37.64
CA ASP A 174 -17.43 -5.10 36.52
C ASP A 174 -16.81 -5.87 35.34
N GLY A 175 -17.42 -7.02 35.01
CA GLY A 175 -16.95 -7.90 33.93
C GLY A 175 -17.00 -7.25 32.55
N GLN A 176 -17.98 -6.37 32.30
CA GLN A 176 -18.07 -5.62 31.04
C GLN A 176 -16.91 -4.64 30.93
N GLN A 177 -16.66 -3.86 31.99
CA GLN A 177 -15.53 -2.91 32.00
C GLN A 177 -14.18 -3.63 31.85
N LEU A 178 -14.01 -4.80 32.47
CA LEU A 178 -12.78 -5.58 32.32
C LEU A 178 -12.57 -6.03 30.85
N PHE A 179 -13.63 -6.53 30.22
CA PHE A 179 -13.60 -6.94 28.81
C PHE A 179 -13.28 -5.77 27.87
N GLU A 180 -13.95 -4.63 28.05
CA GLU A 180 -13.71 -3.42 27.24
C GLU A 180 -12.29 -2.88 27.42
N ARG A 181 -11.77 -2.88 28.66
CA ARG A 181 -10.38 -2.49 28.93
C ARG A 181 -9.38 -3.41 28.26
N MET A 182 -9.63 -4.73 28.28
CA MET A 182 -8.78 -5.70 27.60
C MET A 182 -8.77 -5.47 26.09
N LEU A 183 -9.94 -5.27 25.47
CA LEU A 183 -10.06 -5.00 24.04
C LEU A 183 -9.33 -3.71 23.64
N SER A 184 -9.50 -2.66 24.45
CA SER A 184 -8.79 -1.39 24.26
C SER A 184 -7.27 -1.55 24.38
N ALA A 185 -6.80 -2.28 25.39
CA ALA A 185 -5.38 -2.57 25.59
C ALA A 185 -4.79 -3.35 24.40
N LEU A 186 -5.53 -4.32 23.86
CA LEU A 186 -5.12 -5.07 22.66
C LEU A 186 -5.01 -4.15 21.44
N ASN A 187 -5.96 -3.25 21.24
CA ASN A 187 -5.91 -2.29 20.13
C ASN A 187 -4.71 -1.34 20.25
N VAL A 188 -4.47 -0.79 21.45
CA VAL A 188 -3.30 0.07 21.72
C VAL A 188 -1.99 -0.70 21.52
N ALA A 189 -1.94 -1.96 21.94
CA ALA A 189 -0.79 -2.83 21.70
C ALA A 189 -0.57 -3.07 20.21
N ALA A 190 -1.62 -3.34 19.44
CA ALA A 190 -1.54 -3.54 17.99
C ALA A 190 -1.00 -2.30 17.28
N VAL A 191 -1.52 -1.11 17.59
CA VAL A 191 -1.03 0.17 17.03
C VAL A 191 0.42 0.43 17.42
N ARG A 192 0.81 0.13 18.67
CA ARG A 192 2.20 0.26 19.12
C ARG A 192 3.13 -0.70 18.36
N ILE A 193 2.70 -1.94 18.15
CA ILE A 193 3.45 -2.93 17.37
C ILE A 193 3.57 -2.49 15.92
N GLU A 194 2.50 -1.98 15.30
CA GLU A 194 2.51 -1.44 13.93
C GLU A 194 3.50 -0.27 13.82
N HIS A 195 3.55 0.63 14.79
CA HIS A 195 4.51 1.74 14.79
C HIS A 195 5.96 1.31 15.04
N LEU A 196 6.18 0.24 15.80
CA LEU A 196 7.52 -0.28 16.10
C LEU A 196 8.09 -1.12 14.96
N LEU A 197 7.28 -2.00 14.37
CA LEU A 197 7.69 -2.93 13.32
C LEU A 197 7.45 -2.39 11.90
N GLY A 198 6.45 -1.53 11.75
CA GLY A 198 6.05 -0.97 10.46
C GLY A 198 6.83 0.29 10.09
N THR A 199 6.90 0.56 8.79
CA THR A 199 7.43 1.81 8.27
C THR A 199 6.70 2.21 7.00
N ARG A 200 6.38 3.51 6.88
CA ARG A 200 5.83 4.11 5.66
C ARG A 200 6.91 4.72 4.77
N ARG A 201 8.18 4.66 5.19
CA ARG A 201 9.31 5.30 4.49
C ARG A 201 9.97 4.31 3.54
N LEU A 202 9.93 4.60 2.25
CA LEU A 202 10.53 3.77 1.20
C LEU A 202 12.00 3.41 1.49
N GLN A 203 12.81 4.36 1.97
CA GLN A 203 14.22 4.10 2.29
C GLN A 203 14.40 3.00 3.34
N SER A 204 13.58 2.99 4.40
CA SER A 204 13.62 1.96 5.43
C SER A 204 13.07 0.63 4.91
N GLN A 205 12.04 0.66 4.06
CA GLN A 205 11.51 -0.55 3.42
C GLN A 205 12.56 -1.21 2.52
N LEU A 206 13.27 -0.43 1.69
CA LEU A 206 14.36 -0.92 0.85
C LEU A 206 15.54 -1.45 1.66
N GLU A 207 15.91 -0.76 2.74
CA GLU A 207 16.95 -1.23 3.66
C GLU A 207 16.58 -2.59 4.28
N ILE A 208 15.37 -2.72 4.83
CA ILE A 208 14.87 -3.98 5.41
C ILE A 208 14.88 -5.08 4.35
N MET A 209 14.42 -4.78 3.13
CA MET A 209 14.42 -5.74 2.02
C MET A 209 15.84 -6.22 1.67
N ILE A 210 16.81 -5.31 1.55
CA ILE A 210 18.21 -5.67 1.29
C ILE A 210 18.76 -6.50 2.45
N VAL A 211 18.66 -6.02 3.69
CA VAL A 211 19.18 -6.72 4.87
C VAL A 211 18.55 -8.10 5.02
N ALA A 212 17.23 -8.23 4.84
CA ALA A 212 16.55 -9.51 4.90
C ALA A 212 16.99 -10.46 3.77
N THR A 213 17.15 -9.95 2.55
CA THR A 213 17.64 -10.74 1.41
C THR A 213 19.02 -11.31 1.68
N PHE A 214 19.96 -10.49 2.17
CA PHE A 214 21.30 -10.95 2.53
C PHE A 214 21.32 -11.84 3.77
N ALA A 215 20.45 -11.59 4.75
CA ALA A 215 20.31 -12.48 5.91
C ALA A 215 19.85 -13.87 5.49
N VAL A 216 18.85 -13.97 4.59
CA VAL A 216 18.37 -15.24 4.03
C VAL A 216 19.44 -15.89 3.17
N ALA A 217 20.13 -15.13 2.30
CA ALA A 217 21.22 -15.65 1.47
C ALA A 217 22.42 -16.13 2.31
N ALA A 218 22.64 -15.55 3.50
CA ALA A 218 23.70 -15.97 4.41
C ALA A 218 23.40 -17.31 5.08
N VAL A 219 22.14 -17.71 5.26
CA VAL A 219 21.79 -19.00 5.90
C VAL A 219 22.46 -20.21 5.24
N PRO A 220 22.30 -20.46 3.92
CA PRO A 220 22.97 -21.58 3.27
C PRO A 220 24.50 -21.43 3.24
N LEU A 221 25.02 -20.20 3.14
CA LEU A 221 26.47 -19.93 3.13
C LEU A 221 27.12 -20.22 4.49
N LEU A 222 26.45 -19.86 5.59
CA LEU A 222 26.91 -20.17 6.95
C LEU A 222 26.77 -21.66 7.25
N ALA A 223 25.70 -22.30 6.78
CA ALA A 223 25.46 -23.72 7.01
C ALA A 223 26.40 -24.65 6.22
N ARG A 224 26.73 -24.30 4.97
CA ARG A 224 27.54 -25.15 4.07
C ARG A 224 28.94 -24.63 3.81
N GLY A 225 29.26 -23.42 4.26
CA GLY A 225 30.49 -22.71 3.91
C GLY A 225 30.43 -22.11 2.50
N LEU A 226 31.29 -21.11 2.26
CA LEU A 226 31.55 -20.56 0.93
C LEU A 226 32.82 -21.20 0.38
N SER A 227 32.70 -21.93 -0.74
CA SER A 227 33.84 -22.47 -1.49
C SER A 227 34.03 -21.74 -2.81
N TRP A 228 35.29 -21.41 -3.09
CA TRP A 228 35.75 -20.91 -4.39
C TRP A 228 35.86 -22.07 -5.38
N GLY A 229 35.67 -21.80 -6.67
CA GLY A 229 35.88 -22.80 -7.70
C GLY A 229 37.34 -22.93 -8.14
N GLU A 230 37.62 -23.96 -8.93
CA GLU A 230 38.97 -24.33 -9.38
C GLU A 230 39.42 -23.62 -10.66
N ASN A 231 38.50 -22.98 -11.40
CA ASN A 231 38.84 -22.30 -12.65
C ASN A 231 39.72 -21.07 -12.33
N LEU A 232 40.92 -21.04 -12.92
CA LEU A 232 41.80 -19.89 -12.79
C LEU A 232 41.21 -18.66 -13.49
N PRO A 233 41.30 -17.47 -12.86
CA PRO A 233 40.95 -16.22 -13.53
C PRO A 233 41.73 -16.04 -14.84
N SER A 234 41.09 -15.45 -15.83
CA SER A 234 41.75 -15.02 -17.06
C SER A 234 42.85 -13.99 -16.78
N ARG A 235 43.78 -13.81 -17.72
CA ARG A 235 44.76 -12.73 -17.64
C ARG A 235 44.04 -11.38 -17.52
N ILE A 236 44.55 -10.51 -16.66
CA ILE A 236 44.01 -9.17 -16.46
C ILE A 236 44.43 -8.31 -17.66
N ASP A 237 43.45 -7.79 -18.39
CA ASP A 237 43.66 -6.79 -19.43
C ASP A 237 43.63 -5.38 -18.80
N PRO A 238 44.74 -4.61 -18.86
CA PRO A 238 44.78 -3.27 -18.29
C PRO A 238 43.74 -2.31 -18.88
N ALA A 239 43.41 -2.42 -20.17
CA ALA A 239 42.42 -1.56 -20.80
C ALA A 239 41.02 -1.85 -20.27
N PHE A 240 40.68 -3.13 -20.09
CA PHE A 240 39.41 -3.54 -19.49
C PHE A 240 39.28 -3.08 -18.03
N VAL A 241 40.37 -3.14 -17.26
CA VAL A 241 40.40 -2.60 -15.89
C VAL A 241 40.15 -1.10 -15.89
N ILE A 242 40.75 -0.33 -16.80
CA ILE A 242 40.52 1.12 -16.90
C ILE A 242 39.04 1.41 -17.18
N VAL A 243 38.39 0.66 -18.09
CA VAL A 243 36.95 0.82 -18.38
C VAL A 243 36.11 0.64 -17.11
N TRP A 244 36.40 -0.39 -16.31
CA TRP A 244 35.69 -0.64 -15.06
C TRP A 244 36.03 0.32 -13.93
N LEU A 245 37.25 0.84 -13.87
CA LEU A 245 37.62 1.91 -12.93
C LEU A 245 36.85 3.20 -13.25
N VAL A 246 36.78 3.57 -14.53
CA VAL A 246 35.99 4.73 -14.99
C VAL A 246 34.50 4.50 -14.75
N GLY A 247 33.95 3.35 -15.14
CA GLY A 247 32.56 2.99 -14.92
C GLY A 247 32.18 2.95 -13.44
N GLY A 248 33.05 2.40 -12.59
CA GLY A 248 32.88 2.37 -11.13
C GLY A 248 32.93 3.77 -10.51
N ALA A 249 33.88 4.61 -10.93
CA ALA A 249 33.95 6.01 -10.49
C ALA A 249 32.70 6.79 -10.90
N CYS A 250 32.21 6.57 -12.12
CA CYS A 250 30.95 7.11 -12.62
C CYS A 250 29.75 6.66 -11.78
N ALA A 251 29.62 5.36 -11.49
CA ALA A 251 28.52 4.84 -10.67
C ALA A 251 28.54 5.39 -9.23
N ILE A 252 29.70 5.42 -8.59
CA ILE A 252 29.88 6.00 -7.24
C ILE A 252 29.56 7.50 -7.26
N GLY A 253 30.07 8.22 -8.27
CA GLY A 253 29.81 9.63 -8.46
C GLY A 253 28.32 9.93 -8.69
N ALA A 254 27.63 9.10 -9.48
CA ALA A 254 26.19 9.22 -9.71
C ALA A 254 25.41 9.06 -8.39
N ALA A 255 25.72 8.04 -7.59
CA ALA A 255 25.11 7.81 -6.29
C ALA A 255 25.36 8.98 -5.31
N TRP A 256 26.58 9.52 -5.30
CA TRP A 256 26.96 10.66 -4.47
C TRP A 256 26.22 11.94 -4.85
N GLN A 257 26.09 12.21 -6.15
CA GLN A 257 25.50 13.44 -6.69
C GLN A 257 23.96 13.40 -6.77
N ALA A 258 23.35 12.21 -6.77
CA ALA A 258 21.91 12.01 -7.01
C ALA A 258 20.99 12.86 -6.12
N LYS A 259 21.42 13.20 -4.90
CA LYS A 259 20.59 13.96 -3.96
C LYS A 259 20.44 15.44 -4.36
N TYR A 260 21.52 16.08 -4.79
CA TYR A 260 21.58 17.54 -4.97
C TYR A 260 21.84 17.94 -6.42
N HIS A 261 22.69 17.20 -7.14
CA HIS A 261 23.09 17.48 -8.51
C HIS A 261 22.58 16.40 -9.47
N ARG A 262 21.26 16.34 -9.65
CA ARG A 262 20.58 15.28 -10.42
C ARG A 262 21.04 15.20 -11.88
N LEU A 263 21.27 16.34 -12.53
CA LEU A 263 21.80 16.38 -13.89
C LEU A 263 23.19 15.74 -13.98
N ALA A 264 24.09 16.10 -13.06
CA ALA A 264 25.42 15.49 -12.98
C ALA A 264 25.33 13.98 -12.69
N ALA A 265 24.41 13.57 -11.81
CA ALA A 265 24.17 12.17 -11.52
C ALA A 265 23.72 11.38 -12.76
N LEU A 266 22.84 11.95 -13.60
CA LEU A 266 22.44 11.31 -14.86
C LEU A 266 23.58 11.21 -15.87
N ILE A 267 24.41 12.24 -16.00
CA ILE A 267 25.59 12.20 -16.90
C ILE A 267 26.56 11.10 -16.43
N LEU A 268 26.82 11.02 -15.13
CA LEU A 268 27.67 10.00 -14.54
C LEU A 268 27.06 8.59 -14.68
N MET A 269 25.73 8.46 -14.55
CA MET A 269 25.02 7.21 -14.82
C MET A 269 25.21 6.76 -16.27
N GLY A 270 25.10 7.68 -17.24
CA GLY A 270 25.40 7.40 -18.65
C GLY A 270 26.84 6.96 -18.90
N GLY A 271 27.81 7.53 -18.16
CA GLY A 271 29.20 7.06 -18.18
C GLY A 271 29.36 5.61 -17.71
N ALA A 272 28.64 5.20 -16.66
CA ALA A 272 28.60 3.81 -16.20
C ALA A 272 27.88 2.89 -17.21
N GLY A 273 26.81 3.37 -17.85
CA GLY A 273 26.13 2.68 -18.95
C GLY A 273 27.05 2.43 -20.14
N LEU A 274 27.84 3.42 -20.55
CA LEU A 274 28.84 3.27 -21.63
C LEU A 274 29.93 2.25 -21.28
N ALA A 275 30.41 2.22 -20.03
CA ALA A 275 31.35 1.18 -19.60
C ALA A 275 30.73 -0.23 -19.72
N THR A 276 29.42 -0.35 -19.47
CA THR A 276 28.66 -1.60 -19.66
C THR A 276 28.52 -1.96 -21.14
N VAL A 277 28.24 -0.99 -22.02
CA VAL A 277 28.22 -1.18 -23.48
C VAL A 277 29.56 -1.70 -23.99
N VAL A 278 30.67 -1.05 -23.59
CA VAL A 278 32.02 -1.48 -23.96
C VAL A 278 32.30 -2.89 -23.45
N THR A 279 31.83 -3.23 -22.25
CA THR A 279 31.95 -4.57 -21.68
C THR A 279 31.23 -5.62 -22.53
N PHE A 280 30.02 -5.35 -23.01
CA PHE A 280 29.30 -6.25 -23.92
C PHE A 280 30.02 -6.43 -25.24
N VAL A 281 30.58 -5.36 -25.82
CA VAL A 281 31.42 -5.47 -27.03
C VAL A 281 32.65 -6.32 -26.74
N TRP A 282 33.30 -6.14 -25.59
CA TRP A 282 34.47 -6.92 -25.18
C TRP A 282 34.18 -8.41 -25.06
N PHE A 283 32.98 -8.77 -24.60
CA PHE A 283 32.51 -10.14 -24.51
C PHE A 283 31.82 -10.65 -25.79
N SER A 284 32.00 -9.95 -26.92
CA SER A 284 31.41 -10.34 -28.22
C SER A 284 29.88 -10.49 -28.19
N ALA A 285 29.20 -9.63 -27.42
CA ALA A 285 27.75 -9.55 -27.31
C ALA A 285 27.21 -8.26 -27.98
N PRO A 286 27.28 -8.13 -29.31
CA PRO A 286 26.94 -6.89 -30.02
C PRO A 286 25.46 -6.51 -29.92
N ASP A 287 24.52 -7.47 -29.91
CA ASP A 287 23.09 -7.19 -29.72
C ASP A 287 22.81 -6.55 -28.34
N LEU A 288 23.46 -7.07 -27.29
CA LEU A 288 23.36 -6.51 -25.94
C LEU A 288 24.00 -5.12 -25.86
N ALA A 289 25.12 -4.91 -26.56
CA ALA A 289 25.75 -3.58 -26.62
C ALA A 289 24.85 -2.53 -27.31
N LEU A 290 24.23 -2.89 -28.44
CA LEU A 290 23.33 -2.00 -29.18
C LEU A 290 22.06 -1.69 -28.39
N THR A 291 21.42 -2.71 -27.82
CA THR A 291 20.24 -2.54 -26.95
C THR A 291 20.57 -1.67 -25.75
N GLN A 292 21.66 -1.95 -25.02
CA GLN A 292 22.08 -1.16 -23.86
C GLN A 292 22.32 0.30 -24.24
N LEU A 293 23.04 0.57 -25.33
CA LEU A 293 23.31 1.93 -25.77
C LEU A 293 22.02 2.71 -26.11
N MET A 294 21.08 2.04 -26.79
CA MET A 294 19.81 2.64 -27.16
C MET A 294 18.90 2.87 -25.96
N VAL A 295 18.78 1.89 -25.05
CA VAL A 295 18.02 2.03 -23.81
C VAL A 295 18.60 3.12 -22.94
N GLU A 296 19.93 3.19 -22.80
CA GLU A 296 20.60 4.26 -22.04
C GLU A 296 20.26 5.64 -22.62
N THR A 297 20.33 5.78 -23.95
CA THR A 297 20.00 7.04 -24.64
C THR A 297 18.53 7.43 -24.41
N VAL A 298 17.59 6.50 -24.60
CA VAL A 298 16.16 6.76 -24.40
C VAL A 298 15.87 7.12 -22.94
N THR A 299 16.38 6.33 -21.99
CA THR A 299 16.12 6.55 -20.56
C THR A 299 16.72 7.85 -20.05
N ILE A 300 17.95 8.20 -20.44
CA ILE A 300 18.55 9.50 -20.10
C ILE A 300 17.65 10.63 -20.59
N VAL A 301 17.20 10.59 -21.85
CA VAL A 301 16.33 11.66 -22.38
C VAL A 301 15.00 11.73 -21.65
N LEU A 302 14.34 10.59 -21.42
CA LEU A 302 13.06 10.56 -20.70
C LEU A 302 13.20 11.05 -19.25
N ILE A 303 14.26 10.65 -18.54
CA ILE A 303 14.50 11.10 -17.17
C ILE A 303 14.87 12.58 -17.16
N LEU A 304 15.64 13.09 -18.12
CA LEU A 304 15.95 14.53 -18.24
C LEU A 304 14.67 15.37 -18.43
N LEU A 305 13.75 14.91 -19.28
CA LEU A 305 12.42 15.54 -19.42
C LEU A 305 11.65 15.50 -18.10
N GLY A 306 11.75 14.39 -17.36
CA GLY A 306 11.24 14.19 -16.00
C GLY A 306 11.80 15.14 -14.94
N LEU A 307 13.10 15.38 -14.98
CA LEU A 307 13.82 16.13 -13.94
C LEU A 307 13.31 17.56 -13.79
N ARG A 308 12.79 18.17 -14.87
CA ARG A 308 12.23 19.53 -14.83
C ARG A 308 11.12 19.68 -13.78
N TRP A 309 10.34 18.63 -13.51
CA TRP A 309 9.23 18.70 -12.56
C TRP A 309 9.62 18.37 -11.12
N LEU A 310 10.90 18.09 -10.87
CA LEU A 310 11.40 17.78 -9.55
C LEU A 310 11.97 19.03 -8.89
N PRO A 311 11.48 19.42 -7.70
CA PRO A 311 12.02 20.56 -6.97
C PRO A 311 13.53 20.41 -6.73
N ALA A 312 14.25 21.52 -6.91
CA ALA A 312 15.67 21.58 -6.57
C ALA A 312 15.83 21.34 -5.07
N ARG A 313 16.70 20.39 -4.70
CA ARG A 313 17.04 20.16 -3.30
C ARG A 313 18.22 21.05 -2.97
N LEU A 314 18.02 21.97 -2.04
CA LEU A 314 19.08 22.82 -1.51
C LEU A 314 19.95 22.02 -0.53
N ASP A 315 21.28 22.17 -0.60
CA ASP A 315 22.17 21.51 0.34
C ASP A 315 22.25 22.33 1.63
N PRO A 316 21.87 21.80 2.82
CA PRO A 316 21.94 22.55 4.07
C PRO A 316 23.34 23.11 4.40
N ARG A 317 24.38 22.52 3.82
CA ARG A 317 25.76 23.02 3.91
C ARG A 317 25.95 24.39 3.27
N GLU A 318 25.22 24.69 2.20
CA GLU A 318 25.22 26.01 1.54
C GLU A 318 24.70 27.11 2.47
N PHE A 319 23.89 26.74 3.47
CA PHE A 319 23.35 27.63 4.50
C PHE A 319 24.13 27.56 5.82
N GLY A 320 25.34 26.99 5.80
CA GLY A 320 26.18 26.85 6.99
C GLY A 320 25.67 25.85 8.04
N MET A 321 24.62 25.08 7.74
CA MET A 321 24.05 24.11 8.68
C MET A 321 24.83 22.80 8.64
N ARG A 322 25.28 22.33 9.82
CA ARG A 322 25.96 21.03 9.95
C ARG A 322 24.94 19.89 9.99
N ALA A 323 25.31 18.76 9.41
CA ALA A 323 24.52 17.54 9.52
C ALA A 323 24.50 17.08 10.99
N GLY A 324 23.31 16.96 11.57
CA GLY A 324 23.17 16.43 12.93
C GLY A 324 23.63 14.97 13.06
N LEU A 325 23.98 14.55 14.28
CA LEU A 325 24.49 13.20 14.58
C LEU A 325 23.61 12.08 14.01
N ARG A 326 22.28 12.23 14.08
CA ARG A 326 21.30 11.26 13.53
C ARG A 326 21.39 11.11 12.00
N ALA A 327 21.75 12.16 11.28
CA ALA A 327 21.90 12.11 9.83
C ALA A 327 23.21 11.43 9.45
N TRP A 328 24.26 11.63 10.24
CA TRP A 328 25.54 10.96 10.07
C TRP A 328 25.41 9.45 10.34
N THR A 329 24.85 9.04 11.48
CA THR A 329 24.67 7.61 11.80
C THR A 329 23.85 6.86 10.76
N ARG A 330 22.75 7.47 10.28
CA ARG A 330 21.94 6.89 9.20
C ARG A 330 22.76 6.70 7.92
N ARG A 331 23.50 7.72 7.48
CA ARG A 331 24.32 7.62 6.26
C ARG A 331 25.44 6.59 6.39
N SER A 332 26.10 6.54 7.55
CA SER A 332 27.15 5.54 7.81
C SER A 332 26.61 4.12 7.78
N ARG A 333 25.42 3.89 8.36
CA ARG A 333 24.72 2.60 8.27
C ARG A 333 24.35 2.26 6.84
N ASP A 334 23.73 3.18 6.11
CA ASP A 334 23.33 2.94 4.72
C ASP A 334 24.56 2.64 3.83
N LEU A 335 25.68 3.33 4.08
CA LEU A 335 26.96 3.05 3.42
C LEU A 335 27.50 1.66 3.79
N ALA A 336 27.44 1.27 5.06
CA ALA A 336 27.87 -0.05 5.50
C ALA A 336 27.03 -1.17 4.86
N VAL A 337 25.71 -0.99 4.77
CA VAL A 337 24.81 -1.93 4.08
C VAL A 337 25.13 -1.98 2.59
N ALA A 338 25.37 -0.84 1.93
CA ALA A 338 25.73 -0.80 0.51
C ALA A 338 27.06 -1.48 0.21
N ILE A 339 28.10 -1.23 1.01
CA ILE A 339 29.41 -1.88 0.87
C ILE A 339 29.28 -3.38 1.16
N GLY A 340 28.62 -3.76 2.25
CA GLY A 340 28.44 -5.15 2.64
C GLY A 340 27.68 -5.97 1.60
N SER A 341 26.59 -5.41 1.07
CA SER A 341 25.81 -6.04 -0.01
C SER A 341 26.57 -6.10 -1.33
N GLY A 342 27.26 -5.02 -1.72
CA GLY A 342 28.07 -4.97 -2.94
C GLY A 342 29.23 -5.96 -2.92
N VAL A 343 30.00 -6.00 -1.83
CA VAL A 343 31.09 -6.98 -1.62
C VAL A 343 30.52 -8.40 -1.55
N GLY A 344 29.37 -8.60 -0.90
CA GLY A 344 28.69 -9.90 -0.84
C GLY A 344 28.31 -10.42 -2.23
N VAL A 345 27.71 -9.58 -3.07
CA VAL A 345 27.36 -9.95 -4.46
C VAL A 345 28.61 -10.19 -5.30
N ALA A 346 29.65 -9.35 -5.16
CA ALA A 346 30.91 -9.55 -5.85
C ALA A 346 31.57 -10.89 -5.46
N GLY A 347 31.59 -11.23 -4.18
CA GLY A 347 32.10 -12.50 -3.68
C GLY A 347 31.30 -13.70 -4.18
N LEU A 348 29.97 -13.61 -4.20
CA LEU A 348 29.09 -14.65 -4.75
C LEU A 348 29.29 -14.83 -6.26
N ALA A 349 29.37 -13.73 -7.01
CA ALA A 349 29.63 -13.76 -8.45
C ALA A 349 31.00 -14.39 -8.74
N TYR A 350 32.04 -14.01 -7.99
CA TYR A 350 33.37 -14.60 -8.10
C TYR A 350 33.35 -16.10 -7.79
N ALA A 351 32.68 -16.52 -6.71
CA ALA A 351 32.55 -17.93 -6.34
C ALA A 351 31.77 -18.75 -7.37
N MET A 352 30.76 -18.17 -8.04
CA MET A 352 30.02 -18.82 -9.11
C MET A 352 30.83 -18.92 -10.41
N LEU A 353 31.48 -17.83 -10.82
CA LEU A 353 32.22 -17.77 -12.09
C LEU A 353 33.51 -18.61 -12.08
N THR A 354 34.08 -18.88 -10.91
CA THR A 354 35.25 -19.77 -10.77
C THR A 354 34.89 -21.26 -10.77
N ARG A 355 33.60 -21.62 -10.76
CA ARG A 355 33.17 -23.04 -10.75
C ARG A 355 33.08 -23.62 -12.16
N PRO A 356 33.40 -24.91 -12.34
CA PRO A 356 33.13 -25.59 -13.59
C PRO A 356 31.63 -25.71 -13.83
N PHE A 357 31.19 -25.43 -15.05
CA PHE A 357 29.79 -25.55 -15.48
C PHE A 357 29.71 -26.37 -16.78
N PRO A 358 29.86 -27.71 -16.69
CA PRO A 358 29.98 -28.58 -17.86
C PRO A 358 28.66 -28.73 -18.64
N GLU A 359 27.51 -28.64 -17.98
CA GLU A 359 26.19 -28.82 -18.59
C GLU A 359 25.59 -27.49 -19.06
N SER A 360 26.20 -26.88 -20.09
CA SER A 360 25.67 -25.64 -20.69
C SER A 360 24.77 -25.92 -21.90
N LEU A 361 23.68 -25.16 -22.03
CA LEU A 361 22.82 -25.17 -23.22
C LEU A 361 23.38 -24.33 -24.38
N GLY A 362 24.50 -23.62 -24.18
CA GLY A 362 25.12 -22.77 -25.19
C GLY A 362 25.42 -23.51 -26.51
N PRO A 363 26.12 -24.67 -26.47
CA PRO A 363 26.41 -25.47 -27.66
C PRO A 363 25.15 -25.93 -28.42
N TYR A 364 24.05 -26.19 -27.71
CA TYR A 364 22.78 -26.54 -28.34
C TYR A 364 22.28 -25.39 -29.22
N PHE A 365 22.19 -24.17 -28.69
CA PHE A 365 21.72 -23.02 -29.46
C PHE A 365 22.68 -22.65 -30.60
N LEU A 366 24.00 -22.74 -30.38
CA LEU A 366 24.99 -22.47 -31.43
C LEU A 366 24.85 -23.43 -32.62
N THR A 367 24.56 -24.72 -32.36
CA THR A 367 24.46 -25.74 -33.41
C THR A 367 23.09 -25.82 -34.06
N ARG A 368 22.02 -25.40 -33.35
CA ARG A 368 20.63 -25.51 -33.85
C ARG A 368 20.04 -24.23 -34.43
N SER A 369 20.61 -23.05 -34.17
CA SER A 369 20.02 -21.78 -34.64
C SER A 369 19.86 -21.66 -36.15
N LEU A 370 20.86 -22.09 -36.93
CA LEU A 370 20.75 -22.07 -38.39
C LEU A 370 19.86 -23.20 -38.93
N PRO A 371 20.06 -24.49 -38.59
CA PRO A 371 19.28 -25.57 -39.20
C PRO A 371 17.82 -25.62 -38.74
N GLU A 372 17.48 -25.17 -37.53
CA GLU A 372 16.12 -25.22 -37.00
C GLU A 372 15.44 -23.84 -36.99
N GLY A 373 16.18 -22.78 -36.63
CA GLY A 373 15.64 -21.41 -36.58
C GLY A 373 15.82 -20.58 -37.85
N GLY A 374 16.62 -21.06 -38.82
CA GLY A 374 16.85 -20.41 -40.11
C GLY A 374 17.76 -19.18 -40.11
N GLY A 375 18.37 -18.83 -38.96
CA GLY A 375 19.15 -17.61 -38.80
C GLY A 375 20.56 -17.85 -38.27
N THR A 376 21.51 -17.01 -38.71
CA THR A 376 22.90 -17.03 -38.22
C THR A 376 23.09 -16.19 -36.95
N ASN A 377 22.18 -15.25 -36.66
CA ASN A 377 22.19 -14.51 -35.41
C ASN A 377 21.54 -15.36 -34.30
N VAL A 378 22.38 -16.08 -33.56
CA VAL A 378 21.95 -16.98 -32.47
C VAL A 378 21.15 -16.23 -31.39
N VAL A 379 21.49 -14.97 -31.09
CA VAL A 379 20.78 -14.18 -30.07
C VAL A 379 19.38 -13.84 -30.56
N ASN A 380 19.25 -13.31 -31.78
CA ASN A 380 17.92 -12.97 -32.31
C ASN A 380 17.05 -14.21 -32.46
N VAL A 381 17.59 -15.29 -33.05
CA VAL A 381 16.87 -16.58 -33.18
C VAL A 381 16.44 -17.13 -31.82
N LEU A 382 17.29 -17.03 -30.80
CA LEU A 382 16.91 -17.42 -29.43
C LEU A 382 15.71 -16.61 -28.92
N LEU A 383 15.71 -15.29 -29.13
CA LEU A 383 14.68 -14.38 -28.63
C LEU A 383 13.35 -14.52 -29.38
N VAL A 384 13.37 -14.74 -30.69
CA VAL A 384 12.15 -14.71 -31.52
C VAL A 384 11.56 -16.10 -31.81
N ASP A 385 12.36 -17.16 -31.68
CA ASP A 385 11.96 -18.53 -31.98
C ASP A 385 12.04 -19.42 -30.74
N PHE A 386 13.23 -19.92 -30.37
CA PHE A 386 13.40 -20.88 -29.26
C PHE A 386 12.80 -20.40 -27.93
N ARG A 387 12.91 -19.10 -27.63
CA ARG A 387 12.35 -18.46 -26.42
C ARG A 387 11.47 -17.26 -26.79
N GLY A 388 10.77 -17.33 -27.93
CA GLY A 388 9.80 -16.32 -28.40
C GLY A 388 8.76 -15.92 -27.35
N PHE A 389 8.39 -16.85 -26.47
CA PHE A 389 7.42 -16.60 -25.42
C PHE A 389 7.91 -15.57 -24.38
N ASP A 390 9.20 -15.57 -24.06
CA ASP A 390 9.80 -14.60 -23.13
C ASP A 390 9.73 -13.20 -23.74
N THR A 391 10.11 -13.05 -25.02
CA THR A 391 10.03 -11.77 -25.73
C THR A 391 8.60 -11.28 -25.86
N MET A 392 7.62 -12.17 -26.09
CA MET A 392 6.20 -11.80 -26.06
C MET A 392 5.78 -11.25 -24.67
N GLY A 393 6.27 -11.88 -23.60
CA GLY A 393 6.07 -11.40 -22.22
C GLY A 393 6.69 -10.02 -21.99
N GLU A 394 7.94 -9.83 -22.41
CA GLU A 394 8.67 -8.57 -22.29
C GLU A 394 7.96 -7.41 -23.00
N ILE A 395 7.56 -7.59 -24.26
CA ILE A 395 6.84 -6.53 -25.00
C ILE A 395 5.46 -6.26 -24.39
N THR A 396 4.80 -7.27 -23.82
CA THR A 396 3.54 -7.09 -23.09
C THR A 396 3.75 -6.23 -21.85
N VAL A 397 4.78 -6.52 -21.06
CA VAL A 397 5.17 -5.71 -19.89
C VAL A 397 5.50 -4.28 -20.31
N LEU A 398 6.26 -4.09 -21.39
CA LEU A 398 6.58 -2.76 -21.91
C LEU A 398 5.32 -1.99 -22.32
N GLY A 399 4.37 -2.64 -23.00
CA GLY A 399 3.08 -2.04 -23.35
C GLY A 399 2.26 -1.63 -22.12
N VAL A 400 2.20 -2.50 -21.11
CA VAL A 400 1.51 -2.22 -19.83
C VAL A 400 2.16 -1.04 -19.10
N ILE A 401 3.49 -0.99 -19.03
CA ILE A 401 4.23 0.12 -18.43
C ILE A 401 3.90 1.42 -19.16
N ALA A 402 3.96 1.42 -20.49
CA ALA A 402 3.71 2.62 -21.29
C ALA A 402 2.29 3.17 -21.11
N LEU A 403 1.28 2.29 -21.08
CA LEU A 403 -0.10 2.66 -20.80
C LEU A 403 -0.30 3.14 -19.35
N THR A 404 0.40 2.54 -18.39
CA THR A 404 0.37 2.94 -16.98
C THR A 404 0.98 4.33 -16.80
N VAL A 405 2.14 4.58 -17.42
CA VAL A 405 2.77 5.91 -17.42
C VAL A 405 1.83 6.95 -18.02
N TYR A 406 1.19 6.65 -19.15
CA TYR A 406 0.17 7.52 -19.74
C TYR A 406 -0.98 7.78 -18.75
N ALA A 407 -1.53 6.75 -18.11
CA ALA A 407 -2.64 6.87 -17.17
C ALA A 407 -2.28 7.72 -15.95
N LEU A 408 -1.08 7.52 -15.38
CA LEU A 408 -0.57 8.29 -14.24
C LEU A 408 -0.32 9.75 -14.62
N LEU A 409 0.31 9.99 -15.77
CA LEU A 409 0.65 11.34 -16.22
C LEU A 409 -0.55 12.13 -16.72
N ARG A 410 -1.60 11.47 -17.24
CA ARG A 410 -2.82 12.15 -17.71
C ARG A 410 -3.47 13.03 -16.63
N ARG A 411 -3.37 12.64 -15.36
CA ARG A 411 -3.90 13.40 -14.20
C ARG A 411 -2.81 13.95 -13.29
N PHE A 412 -1.56 13.96 -13.75
CA PHE A 412 -0.46 14.51 -12.98
C PHE A 412 -0.67 16.00 -12.70
N ARG A 413 -0.40 16.40 -11.46
CA ARG A 413 -0.39 17.79 -11.02
C ARG A 413 1.03 18.09 -10.52
N PRO A 414 1.81 18.93 -11.23
CA PRO A 414 3.15 19.29 -10.78
C PRO A 414 3.10 20.00 -9.43
N ALA A 415 4.17 19.88 -8.64
CA ALA A 415 4.30 20.62 -7.40
C ALA A 415 4.25 22.14 -7.69
N PRO A 416 3.59 22.97 -6.87
CA PRO A 416 3.42 24.40 -7.15
C PRO A 416 4.75 25.12 -7.43
N GLU A 417 5.81 24.74 -6.71
CA GLU A 417 7.18 25.24 -6.85
C GLU A 417 7.87 24.88 -8.18
N SER A 418 7.35 23.90 -8.92
CA SER A 418 7.87 23.46 -10.24
C SER A 418 7.05 24.01 -11.42
N VAL A 419 5.94 24.70 -11.15
CA VAL A 419 5.12 25.39 -12.16
C VAL A 419 5.80 26.63 -12.74
N PRO A 420 6.41 27.53 -11.93
CA PRO A 420 7.07 28.71 -12.48
C PRO A 420 8.26 28.32 -13.34
N MET A 421 8.56 29.16 -14.33
CA MET A 421 9.70 28.92 -15.21
C MET A 421 11.02 29.01 -14.44
N PRO A 422 12.01 28.13 -14.74
CA PRO A 422 13.35 28.25 -14.19
C PRO A 422 13.98 29.62 -14.51
N ALA A 423 14.76 30.17 -13.58
CA ALA A 423 15.44 31.46 -13.74
C ALA A 423 16.29 31.55 -15.03
N GLN A 424 16.93 30.45 -15.42
CA GLN A 424 17.70 30.34 -16.67
C GLN A 424 16.85 30.57 -17.95
N GLN A 425 15.58 30.14 -17.92
CA GLN A 425 14.65 30.37 -19.03
C GLN A 425 14.03 31.77 -18.98
N GLN A 426 13.90 32.36 -17.79
CA GLN A 426 13.43 33.74 -17.63
C GLN A 426 14.44 34.74 -18.20
N ASP A 427 15.73 34.58 -17.90
CA ASP A 427 16.81 35.45 -18.39
C ASP A 427 16.95 35.35 -19.92
N SER A 428 16.85 34.13 -20.48
CA SER A 428 16.87 33.91 -21.93
C SER A 428 15.67 34.53 -22.66
N ARG A 429 14.49 34.52 -22.01
CA ARG A 429 13.27 35.16 -22.53
C ARG A 429 13.31 36.67 -22.47
N GLN A 430 13.86 37.26 -21.41
CA GLN A 430 14.01 38.72 -21.31
C GLN A 430 14.94 39.28 -22.40
N ARG A 431 15.91 38.48 -22.86
CA ARG A 431 16.86 38.89 -23.91
C ARG A 431 16.32 38.72 -25.34
N SER A 432 15.29 37.91 -25.55
CA SER A 432 14.75 37.62 -26.88
C SER A 432 13.45 38.39 -27.11
N ALA A 433 13.48 39.47 -27.89
CA ALA A 433 12.30 40.27 -28.29
C ALA A 433 11.34 39.55 -29.26
N VAL A 434 11.48 38.23 -29.43
CA VAL A 434 10.84 37.44 -30.48
C VAL A 434 9.70 36.58 -29.90
N GLU A 435 8.64 36.49 -30.69
CA GLU A 435 7.33 35.90 -30.48
C GLU A 435 7.24 34.72 -29.47
N THR A 436 6.30 34.85 -28.52
CA THR A 436 6.02 33.95 -27.40
C THR A 436 5.19 32.71 -27.79
N ARG A 437 5.50 32.07 -28.93
CA ARG A 437 4.82 30.84 -29.36
C ARG A 437 5.63 29.59 -28.99
N PRO A 438 5.01 28.50 -28.48
CA PRO A 438 5.74 27.24 -28.24
C PRO A 438 6.32 26.71 -29.55
N GLY A 439 7.65 26.58 -29.63
CA GLY A 439 8.37 26.18 -30.85
C GLY A 439 9.07 27.32 -31.60
N ALA A 440 8.83 28.59 -31.25
CA ALA A 440 9.45 29.73 -31.93
C ALA A 440 11.00 29.71 -31.83
N GLU A 441 11.57 29.23 -30.72
CA GLU A 441 13.03 29.08 -30.57
C GLU A 441 13.65 28.10 -31.58
N ALA A 442 12.88 27.11 -32.05
CA ALA A 442 13.32 26.13 -33.04
C ALA A 442 13.23 26.67 -34.48
N GLU A 443 12.43 27.71 -34.71
CA GLU A 443 12.22 28.33 -36.01
C GLU A 443 13.15 29.55 -36.21
N THR A 444 13.34 30.36 -35.18
CA THR A 444 14.07 31.64 -35.29
C THR A 444 15.08 31.90 -34.16
N GLY A 445 15.23 30.98 -33.21
CA GLY A 445 16.10 31.13 -32.03
C GLY A 445 17.37 30.30 -32.05
N TYR A 446 18.04 30.18 -30.89
CA TYR A 446 19.29 29.43 -30.74
C TYR A 446 19.16 27.92 -31.01
N LEU A 447 17.95 27.37 -31.01
CA LEU A 447 17.68 25.97 -31.33
C LEU A 447 17.53 25.71 -32.84
N MET A 448 17.51 26.73 -33.69
CA MET A 448 17.31 26.58 -35.13
C MET A 448 18.35 25.65 -35.78
N VAL A 449 19.64 25.83 -35.50
CA VAL A 449 20.72 25.00 -36.08
C VAL A 449 20.61 23.53 -35.62
N PRO A 450 20.47 23.23 -34.31
CA PRO A 450 20.17 21.86 -33.86
C PRO A 450 18.88 21.29 -34.47
N ALA A 451 17.80 22.06 -34.56
CA ALA A 451 16.52 21.60 -35.09
C ALA A 451 16.60 21.22 -36.58
N VAL A 452 17.23 22.05 -37.41
CA VAL A 452 17.43 21.75 -38.84
C VAL A 452 18.30 20.50 -39.00
N SER A 453 19.39 20.40 -38.22
CA SER A 453 20.30 19.25 -38.27
C SER A 453 19.59 17.95 -37.88
N LEU A 454 18.80 17.97 -36.81
CA LEU A 454 18.05 16.80 -36.35
C LEU A 454 16.91 16.43 -37.31
N ARG A 455 16.26 17.40 -37.95
CA ARG A 455 15.27 17.13 -39.02
C ARG A 455 15.92 16.41 -40.21
N LEU A 456 17.14 16.80 -40.60
CA LEU A 456 17.88 16.13 -41.67
C LEU A 456 18.33 14.72 -41.28
N LEU A 457 18.65 14.51 -40.00
CA LEU A 457 19.03 13.18 -39.48
C LEU A 457 17.84 12.21 -39.36
N PHE A 458 16.61 12.70 -39.21
CA PHE A 458 15.42 11.84 -39.05
C PHE A 458 15.26 10.76 -40.13
N PRO A 459 15.27 11.08 -41.45
CA PRO A 459 15.18 10.05 -42.49
C PRO A 459 16.38 9.11 -42.48
N ILE A 460 17.58 9.60 -42.16
CA ILE A 460 18.79 8.76 -42.06
C ILE A 460 18.61 7.75 -40.92
N MET A 461 18.18 8.20 -39.73
CA MET A 461 17.91 7.31 -38.61
C MET A 461 16.79 6.32 -38.89
N THR A 462 15.77 6.73 -39.66
CA THR A 462 14.70 5.82 -40.10
C THR A 462 15.24 4.72 -41.01
N VAL A 463 16.10 5.07 -41.98
CA VAL A 463 16.77 4.08 -42.83
C VAL A 463 17.68 3.15 -42.00
N VAL A 464 18.40 3.70 -41.03
CA VAL A 464 19.23 2.91 -40.12
C VAL A 464 18.38 1.95 -39.27
N ALA A 465 17.23 2.41 -38.75
CA ALA A 465 16.31 1.55 -38.02
C ALA A 465 15.79 0.41 -38.90
N LEU A 466 15.38 0.70 -40.14
CA LEU A 466 14.96 -0.31 -41.11
C LEU A 466 16.10 -1.27 -41.47
N TYR A 467 17.33 -0.79 -41.58
CA TYR A 467 18.50 -1.63 -41.82
C TYR A 467 18.75 -2.62 -40.68
N PHE A 468 18.75 -2.16 -39.43
CA PHE A 468 18.90 -3.03 -38.25
C PHE A 468 17.73 -4.01 -38.08
N PHE A 469 16.53 -3.59 -38.49
CA PHE A 469 15.35 -4.45 -38.51
C PHE A 469 15.51 -5.60 -39.51
N MET A 470 15.82 -5.27 -40.77
CA MET A 470 15.90 -6.24 -41.87
C MET A 470 17.04 -7.26 -41.70
N ARG A 471 18.17 -6.84 -41.11
CA ARG A 471 19.34 -7.72 -40.95
C ARG A 471 19.31 -8.59 -39.69
N GLY A 472 18.39 -8.33 -38.76
CA GLY A 472 18.42 -8.87 -37.38
C GLY A 472 18.44 -10.40 -37.29
N HIS A 473 17.90 -11.08 -38.30
CA HIS A 473 17.89 -12.54 -38.35
C HIS A 473 19.28 -13.16 -38.59
N ASN A 474 20.20 -12.42 -39.20
CA ASN A 474 21.52 -12.92 -39.58
C ASN A 474 22.69 -12.17 -38.94
N GLU A 475 22.48 -10.90 -38.63
CA GLU A 475 23.48 -9.97 -38.09
C GLU A 475 22.91 -9.26 -36.85
N PRO A 476 23.76 -8.62 -36.01
CA PRO A 476 23.28 -7.93 -34.81
C PRO A 476 22.21 -6.88 -35.13
N GLY A 477 21.07 -6.90 -34.46
CA GLY A 477 19.89 -6.11 -34.79
C GLY A 477 18.58 -6.72 -34.28
N GLY A 478 17.50 -6.57 -35.05
CA GLY A 478 16.18 -7.13 -34.74
C GLY A 478 15.12 -6.08 -34.42
N GLY A 479 13.90 -6.55 -34.13
CA GLY A 479 12.72 -5.71 -33.91
C GLY A 479 12.89 -4.68 -32.79
N PHE A 480 13.49 -5.11 -31.67
CA PHE A 480 13.63 -4.28 -30.47
C PHE A 480 14.62 -3.12 -30.67
N VAL A 481 15.86 -3.41 -31.11
CA VAL A 481 16.89 -2.40 -31.37
C VAL A 481 16.43 -1.39 -32.41
N ALA A 482 15.89 -1.87 -33.53
CA ALA A 482 15.34 -1.01 -34.57
C ALA A 482 14.22 -0.10 -34.03
N GLY A 483 13.35 -0.64 -33.17
CA GLY A 483 12.27 0.12 -32.54
C GLY A 483 12.81 1.24 -31.65
N LEU A 484 13.88 0.98 -30.89
CA LEU A 484 14.52 2.01 -30.07
C LEU A 484 15.23 3.07 -30.91
N ILE A 485 15.92 2.70 -32.00
CA ILE A 485 16.55 3.68 -32.91
C ILE A 485 15.47 4.61 -33.48
N MET A 486 14.36 4.06 -33.95
CA MET A 486 13.22 4.84 -34.44
C MET A 486 12.61 5.70 -33.33
N ALA A 487 12.50 5.18 -32.11
CA ALA A 487 12.03 5.95 -30.97
C ALA A 487 12.95 7.12 -30.63
N VAL A 488 14.28 6.94 -30.64
CA VAL A 488 15.26 8.02 -30.46
C VAL A 488 15.11 9.06 -31.57
N ALA A 489 14.94 8.63 -32.83
CA ALA A 489 14.71 9.56 -33.94
C ALA A 489 13.47 10.44 -33.70
N ILE A 490 12.37 9.85 -33.23
CA ILE A 490 11.15 10.57 -32.87
C ILE A 490 11.39 11.51 -31.66
N ILE A 491 12.04 11.02 -30.60
CA ILE A 491 12.37 11.80 -29.40
C ILE A 491 13.15 13.05 -29.77
N LEU A 492 14.17 12.93 -30.61
CA LEU A 492 14.99 14.06 -31.06
C LEU A 492 14.16 15.10 -31.82
N GLN A 493 13.16 14.68 -32.62
CA GLN A 493 12.23 15.62 -33.25
C GLN A 493 11.40 16.39 -32.21
N TYR A 494 10.90 15.71 -31.17
CA TYR A 494 10.14 16.37 -30.11
C TYR A 494 10.99 17.34 -29.29
N MET A 495 12.25 16.99 -29.02
CA MET A 495 13.17 17.85 -28.27
C MET A 495 13.52 19.12 -29.04
N ALA A 496 13.80 19.00 -30.34
CA ALA A 496 14.33 20.10 -31.12
C ALA A 496 13.26 20.89 -31.88
N GLY A 497 12.25 20.22 -32.43
CA GLY A 497 11.14 20.85 -33.16
C GLY A 497 9.97 21.29 -32.28
N GLY A 498 9.88 20.78 -31.05
CA GLY A 498 8.76 21.03 -30.15
C GLY A 498 7.51 20.21 -30.49
N VAL A 499 6.65 20.02 -29.50
CA VAL A 499 5.47 19.14 -29.56
C VAL A 499 4.50 19.52 -30.69
N ILE A 500 4.20 20.82 -30.83
CA ILE A 500 3.21 21.31 -31.80
C ILE A 500 3.67 21.04 -33.24
N TRP A 501 4.93 21.33 -33.54
CA TRP A 501 5.48 21.09 -34.88
C TRP A 501 5.44 19.59 -35.21
N VAL A 502 5.87 18.75 -34.27
CA VAL A 502 5.91 17.30 -34.51
C VAL A 502 4.51 16.73 -34.69
N GLU A 503 3.52 17.08 -33.88
CA GLU A 503 2.16 16.54 -34.04
C GLU A 503 1.47 17.00 -35.33
N ASN A 504 1.81 18.20 -35.82
CA ASN A 504 1.28 18.71 -37.09
C ASN A 504 1.89 17.99 -38.31
N HIS A 505 3.14 17.50 -38.21
CA HIS A 505 3.87 16.89 -39.33
C HIS A 505 3.98 15.36 -39.25
N LEU A 506 4.03 14.80 -38.04
CA LEU A 506 4.09 13.37 -37.75
C LEU A 506 2.80 12.94 -37.05
N ARG A 507 1.90 12.30 -37.81
CA ARG A 507 0.66 11.72 -37.28
C ARG A 507 0.95 10.39 -36.56
N LEU A 508 1.44 10.49 -35.33
CA LEU A 508 1.68 9.34 -34.48
C LEU A 508 0.40 8.93 -33.76
N TYR A 509 0.09 7.63 -33.79
CA TYR A 509 -1.00 7.06 -33.00
C TYR A 509 -0.46 6.00 -32.03
N PRO A 510 0.29 6.38 -30.98
CA PRO A 510 1.07 5.44 -30.17
C PRO A 510 0.26 4.27 -29.60
N HIS A 511 -0.99 4.52 -29.18
CA HIS A 511 -1.90 3.48 -28.71
C HIS A 511 -2.18 2.40 -29.77
N ARG A 512 -2.33 2.79 -31.04
CA ARG A 512 -2.54 1.86 -32.15
C ARG A 512 -1.28 1.07 -32.43
N TRP A 513 -0.11 1.68 -32.34
CA TRP A 513 1.17 1.00 -32.52
C TRP A 513 1.40 -0.08 -31.46
N ILE A 514 1.09 0.20 -30.20
CA ILE A 514 1.13 -0.80 -29.12
C ILE A 514 0.14 -1.95 -29.40
N GLY A 515 -1.12 -1.61 -29.70
CA GLY A 515 -2.16 -2.61 -29.95
C GLY A 515 -1.87 -3.49 -31.18
N VAL A 516 -1.48 -2.88 -32.30
CA VAL A 516 -1.07 -3.59 -33.51
C VAL A 516 0.18 -4.43 -33.25
N GLY A 517 1.16 -3.92 -32.50
CA GLY A 517 2.36 -4.67 -32.15
C GLY A 517 2.06 -5.96 -31.38
N LEU A 518 1.23 -5.86 -30.31
CA LEU A 518 0.79 -7.03 -29.55
C LEU A 518 -0.04 -8.00 -30.39
N LEU A 519 -0.97 -7.48 -31.19
CA LEU A 519 -1.80 -8.30 -32.07
C LEU A 519 -0.95 -9.01 -33.12
N LEU A 520 0.02 -8.34 -33.74
CA LEU A 520 0.94 -8.96 -34.70
C LEU A 520 1.76 -10.07 -34.06
N ALA A 521 2.33 -9.84 -32.87
CA ALA A 521 3.10 -10.85 -32.16
C ALA A 521 2.23 -12.07 -31.80
N ALA A 522 1.04 -11.83 -31.23
CA ALA A 522 0.11 -12.89 -30.85
C ALA A 522 -0.43 -13.66 -32.05
N LEU A 523 -0.87 -12.97 -33.10
CA LEU A 523 -1.39 -13.59 -34.33
C LEU A 523 -0.31 -14.37 -35.07
N THR A 524 0.93 -13.88 -35.09
CA THR A 524 2.06 -14.62 -35.66
C THR A 524 2.27 -15.94 -34.92
N GLY A 525 2.26 -15.92 -33.58
CA GLY A 525 2.36 -17.12 -32.77
C GLY A 525 1.17 -18.08 -32.91
N MET A 526 -0.06 -17.55 -33.00
CA MET A 526 -1.28 -18.33 -33.24
C MET A 526 -1.32 -18.90 -34.66
N GLY A 527 -0.64 -18.28 -35.62
CA GLY A 527 -0.54 -18.77 -36.99
C GLY A 527 0.00 -20.19 -37.08
N ALA A 528 0.91 -20.58 -36.18
CA ALA A 528 1.43 -21.94 -36.09
C ALA A 528 0.35 -23.00 -35.83
N TRP A 529 -0.72 -22.66 -35.10
CA TRP A 529 -1.83 -23.59 -34.82
C TRP A 529 -2.59 -24.00 -36.07
N LEU A 530 -2.68 -23.13 -37.08
CA LEU A 530 -3.32 -23.45 -38.36
C LEU A 530 -2.62 -24.59 -39.10
N PHE A 531 -1.35 -24.83 -38.77
CA PHE A 531 -0.52 -25.89 -39.36
C PHE A 531 -0.29 -27.07 -38.39
N GLY A 532 -0.97 -27.10 -37.25
CA GLY A 532 -0.86 -28.18 -36.25
C GLY A 532 0.38 -28.11 -35.37
N TYR A 533 1.13 -27.00 -35.39
CA TYR A 533 2.31 -26.80 -34.55
C TYR A 533 1.97 -26.05 -33.25
N PRO A 534 2.79 -26.19 -32.19
CA PRO A 534 2.65 -25.40 -30.96
C PRO A 534 2.74 -23.88 -31.21
N PHE A 535 2.22 -23.11 -30.26
CA PHE A 535 2.26 -21.64 -30.29
C PHE A 535 3.70 -21.13 -30.46
N LEU A 536 3.91 -20.11 -31.31
CA LEU A 536 5.21 -19.50 -31.62
C LEU A 536 6.24 -20.42 -32.30
N THR A 537 5.82 -21.53 -32.90
CA THR A 537 6.73 -22.28 -33.78
C THR A 537 7.05 -21.47 -35.03
N SER A 538 8.33 -21.14 -35.27
CA SER A 538 8.75 -20.41 -36.47
C SER A 538 8.89 -21.32 -37.69
N HIS A 539 8.68 -20.75 -38.86
CA HIS A 539 8.98 -21.38 -40.14
C HIS A 539 9.76 -20.40 -41.02
N SER A 540 10.80 -20.89 -41.72
CA SER A 540 11.71 -20.08 -42.53
C SER A 540 11.59 -20.43 -44.01
N PRO A 541 10.55 -19.95 -44.71
CA PRO A 541 10.42 -20.15 -46.14
C PRO A 541 11.42 -19.26 -46.90
N HIS A 542 11.89 -19.77 -48.04
CA HIS A 542 12.75 -19.06 -49.00
C HIS A 542 11.99 -18.82 -50.32
N PRO A 543 10.96 -17.94 -50.34
CA PRO A 543 10.26 -17.64 -51.58
C PRO A 543 11.16 -16.93 -52.59
N VAL A 544 11.04 -17.32 -53.86
CA VAL A 544 11.68 -16.62 -54.99
C VAL A 544 10.81 -15.42 -55.36
N VAL A 545 11.28 -14.22 -55.07
CA VAL A 545 10.59 -12.98 -55.42
C VAL A 545 11.07 -12.51 -56.79
N PRO A 546 10.17 -12.20 -57.75
CA PRO A 546 10.56 -11.64 -59.04
C PRO A 546 11.41 -10.37 -58.83
N VAL A 547 12.54 -10.24 -59.55
CA VAL A 547 13.55 -9.16 -59.45
C VAL A 547 14.55 -9.30 -58.29
N LEU A 548 14.14 -9.77 -57.12
CA LEU A 548 14.99 -9.80 -55.91
C LEU A 548 15.66 -11.16 -55.65
N GLY A 549 15.23 -12.22 -56.32
CA GLY A 549 15.76 -13.57 -56.13
C GLY A 549 15.16 -14.28 -54.91
N GLU A 550 15.87 -15.28 -54.38
CA GLU A 550 15.49 -15.97 -53.16
C GLU A 550 15.66 -15.06 -51.94
N ILE A 551 14.58 -14.84 -51.19
CA ILE A 551 14.61 -14.06 -49.96
C ILE A 551 14.20 -14.96 -48.80
N ALA A 552 15.00 -14.99 -47.73
CA ALA A 552 14.60 -15.62 -46.48
C ALA A 552 13.54 -14.75 -45.79
N LEU A 553 12.31 -15.23 -45.68
CA LEU A 553 11.20 -14.53 -45.02
C LEU A 553 10.65 -15.38 -43.87
N PRO A 554 11.40 -15.52 -42.77
CA PRO A 554 10.95 -16.28 -41.62
C PRO A 554 9.68 -15.68 -41.03
N SER A 555 8.75 -16.52 -40.55
CA SER A 555 7.56 -16.05 -39.83
C SER A 555 7.93 -15.21 -38.61
N ALA A 556 9.10 -15.46 -38.01
CA ALA A 556 9.71 -14.64 -36.97
C ALA A 556 9.87 -13.15 -37.36
N PHE A 557 9.97 -12.82 -38.64
CA PHE A 557 10.01 -11.44 -39.12
C PHE A 557 8.72 -10.66 -38.78
N LEU A 558 7.55 -11.31 -38.86
CA LEU A 558 6.28 -10.68 -38.48
C LEU A 558 6.15 -10.51 -36.97
N PHE A 559 6.72 -11.45 -36.21
CA PHE A 559 6.83 -11.32 -34.76
C PHE A 559 7.71 -10.12 -34.39
N ASP A 560 8.90 -10.00 -35.01
CA ASP A 560 9.81 -8.87 -34.84
C ASP A 560 9.18 -7.54 -35.29
N LEU A 561 8.35 -7.53 -36.33
CA LEU A 561 7.58 -6.35 -36.74
C LEU A 561 6.61 -5.92 -35.64
N GLY A 562 5.98 -6.89 -34.96
CA GLY A 562 5.14 -6.66 -33.79
C GLY A 562 5.93 -6.03 -32.63
N VAL A 563 7.12 -6.58 -32.33
CA VAL A 563 8.06 -6.05 -31.32
C VAL A 563 8.45 -4.62 -31.67
N PHE A 564 8.88 -4.36 -32.91
CA PHE A 564 9.25 -3.04 -33.42
C PHE A 564 8.12 -2.04 -33.22
N ALA A 565 6.92 -2.37 -33.69
CA ALA A 565 5.75 -1.49 -33.60
C ALA A 565 5.41 -1.16 -32.14
N LEU A 566 5.48 -2.16 -31.26
CA LEU A 566 5.23 -1.96 -29.84
C LEU A 566 6.26 -1.05 -29.18
N VAL A 567 7.56 -1.28 -29.40
CA VAL A 567 8.64 -0.49 -28.80
C VAL A 567 8.54 0.97 -29.23
N VAL A 568 8.29 1.23 -30.52
CA VAL A 568 8.07 2.58 -31.05
C VAL A 568 6.85 3.21 -30.38
N GLY A 569 5.71 2.51 -30.34
CA GLY A 569 4.48 2.99 -29.73
C GLY A 569 4.61 3.27 -28.23
N ALA A 570 5.22 2.36 -27.49
CA ALA A 570 5.46 2.45 -26.04
C ALA A 570 6.37 3.62 -25.68
N THR A 571 7.45 3.82 -26.43
CA THR A 571 8.36 4.93 -26.17
C THR A 571 7.73 6.26 -26.57
N ALA A 572 7.04 6.30 -27.72
CA ALA A 572 6.35 7.50 -28.19
C ALA A 572 5.24 7.96 -27.23
N ILE A 573 4.44 7.03 -26.66
CA ILE A 573 3.39 7.43 -25.70
C ILE A 573 3.97 7.97 -24.40
N ILE A 574 5.07 7.39 -23.90
CA ILE A 574 5.75 7.88 -22.69
C ILE A 574 6.27 9.29 -22.93
N LEU A 575 6.99 9.49 -24.04
CA LEU A 575 7.48 10.80 -24.46
C LEU A 575 6.34 11.81 -24.59
N LEU A 576 5.28 11.44 -25.30
CA LEU A 576 4.13 12.32 -25.54
C LEU A 576 3.47 12.73 -24.23
N SER A 577 3.32 11.78 -23.30
CA SER A 577 2.75 12.03 -21.97
C SER A 577 3.57 13.05 -21.19
N LEU A 578 4.90 12.93 -21.20
CA LEU A 578 5.83 13.84 -20.56
C LEU A 578 5.81 15.22 -21.25
N ALA A 579 5.86 15.24 -22.59
CA ALA A 579 5.92 16.47 -23.36
C ALA A 579 4.64 17.32 -23.22
N HIS A 580 3.46 16.70 -23.17
CA HIS A 580 2.19 17.38 -22.92
C HIS A 580 2.13 18.05 -21.54
N GLN A 581 2.73 17.46 -20.51
CA GLN A 581 2.79 18.10 -19.19
C GLN A 581 3.59 19.40 -19.25
N SER A 582 4.65 19.43 -20.05
CA SER A 582 5.49 20.61 -20.21
C SER A 582 4.76 21.79 -20.86
N LEU A 583 3.84 21.53 -21.79
CA LEU A 583 3.00 22.55 -22.44
C LEU A 583 1.90 23.05 -21.50
N ARG A 584 1.26 22.14 -20.76
CA ARG A 584 0.19 22.49 -19.82
C ARG A 584 0.69 23.41 -18.72
N SER A 585 1.89 23.16 -18.19
CA SER A 585 2.49 24.03 -17.18
C SER A 585 2.88 25.40 -17.73
N GLN A 586 3.36 25.48 -18.97
CA GLN A 586 3.65 26.77 -19.62
C GLN A 586 2.40 27.64 -19.77
N ARG A 587 1.25 27.06 -20.15
CA ARG A 587 -0.02 27.79 -20.22
C ARG A 587 -0.48 28.29 -18.84
N LEU A 588 -0.37 27.44 -17.81
CA LEU A 588 -0.71 27.83 -16.44
C LEU A 588 0.21 28.94 -15.91
N ALA A 589 1.50 28.88 -16.21
CA ALA A 589 2.47 29.92 -15.84
C ALA A 589 2.20 31.24 -16.58
N GLN A 590 1.81 31.21 -17.85
CA GLN A 590 1.39 32.40 -18.60
C GLN A 590 0.13 33.02 -18.00
N GLN A 591 -0.90 32.22 -17.71
CA GLN A 591 -2.12 32.71 -17.06
C GLN A 591 -1.85 33.31 -15.68
N ALA A 592 -0.94 32.71 -14.89
CA ALA A 592 -0.53 33.26 -13.60
C ALA A 592 0.21 34.60 -13.75
N ALA A 593 1.10 34.72 -14.73
CA ALA A 593 1.82 35.96 -15.02
C ALA A 593 0.89 37.08 -15.51
N GLU A 594 -0.08 36.75 -16.38
CA GLU A 594 -1.11 37.68 -16.86
C GLU A 594 -1.99 38.16 -15.70
N ALA A 595 -2.43 37.25 -14.82
CA ALA A 595 -3.20 37.61 -13.63
C ALA A 595 -2.41 38.50 -12.67
N GLN A 596 -1.10 38.26 -12.50
CA GLN A 596 -0.24 39.08 -11.66
C GLN A 596 -0.02 40.47 -12.26
N ALA A 597 0.19 40.57 -13.58
CA ALA A 597 0.30 41.84 -14.28
C ALA A 597 -1.01 42.66 -14.21
N GLN A 598 -2.17 41.99 -14.30
CA GLN A 598 -3.47 42.62 -14.11
C GLN A 598 -3.64 43.15 -12.68
N ALA A 599 -3.29 42.35 -11.67
CA ALA A 599 -3.35 42.79 -10.27
C ALA A 599 -2.40 43.97 -9.97
N GLU A 600 -1.20 43.99 -10.57
CA GLU A 600 -0.27 45.12 -10.47
C GLU A 600 -0.82 46.38 -11.16
N ALA A 601 -1.43 46.23 -12.34
CA ALA A 601 -2.06 47.33 -13.06
C ALA A 601 -3.28 47.90 -12.31
N GLU A 602 -4.11 47.04 -11.72
CA GLU A 602 -5.24 47.43 -10.86
C GLU A 602 -4.73 48.18 -9.62
N ALA A 603 -3.71 47.67 -8.93
CA ALA A 603 -3.11 48.33 -7.78
C ALA A 603 -2.46 49.70 -8.13
N LEU A 604 -1.89 49.83 -9.32
CA LEU A 604 -1.38 51.11 -9.82
C LEU A 604 -2.51 52.08 -10.17
N SER A 605 -3.60 51.59 -10.75
CA SER A 605 -4.81 52.37 -11.04
C SER A 605 -5.49 52.87 -9.77
N GLU A 606 -5.63 52.01 -8.74
CA GLU A 606 -6.17 52.41 -7.43
C GLU A 606 -5.28 53.45 -6.74
N LYS A 607 -3.95 53.30 -6.81
CA LYS A 607 -3.02 54.31 -6.29
C LYS A 607 -3.11 55.63 -7.05
N ALA A 608 -3.30 55.59 -8.38
CA ALA A 608 -3.48 56.79 -9.19
C ALA A 608 -4.81 57.50 -8.86
N ALA A 609 -5.89 56.74 -8.65
CA ALA A 609 -7.19 57.27 -8.22
C ALA A 609 -7.12 57.90 -6.82
N ALA A 610 -6.48 57.23 -5.85
CA ALA A 610 -6.27 57.76 -4.50
C ALA A 610 -5.34 58.99 -4.49
N GLY A 611 -4.36 59.06 -5.40
CA GLY A 611 -3.50 60.22 -5.59
C GLY A 611 -4.22 61.44 -6.18
N ALA A 612 -5.21 61.21 -7.06
CA ALA A 612 -6.03 62.27 -7.64
C ALA A 612 -6.97 62.89 -6.59
N GLU A 613 -7.61 62.08 -5.73
CA GLU A 613 -8.44 62.55 -4.59
C GLU A 613 -7.62 63.35 -3.56
N ALA A 614 -6.33 63.04 -3.39
CA ALA A 614 -5.45 63.79 -2.49
C ALA A 614 -5.04 65.18 -3.02
N SER A 615 -5.07 65.40 -4.35
CA SER A 615 -4.73 66.71 -4.95
C SER A 615 -5.87 67.73 -4.93
N GLU A 616 -7.11 67.32 -4.66
CA GLU A 616 -8.28 68.21 -4.60
C GLU A 616 -8.51 68.83 -3.20
N ARG A 617 -7.65 68.56 -2.21
CA ARG A 617 -7.73 69.22 -0.90
C ARG A 617 -6.79 70.44 -0.85
N PRO A 618 -7.29 71.68 -0.70
CA PRO A 618 -6.43 72.86 -0.63
C PRO A 618 -5.58 72.85 0.65
N ALA A 619 -4.27 73.03 0.46
CA ALA A 619 -3.26 72.99 1.51
C ALA A 619 -3.38 74.20 2.46
N ALA A 620 -3.73 73.94 3.72
CA ALA A 620 -3.53 74.89 4.82
C ALA A 620 -2.11 74.68 5.40
N TRP A 621 -1.31 75.74 5.37
CA TRP A 621 0.10 75.78 5.75
C TRP A 621 0.27 76.33 7.18
N SER A 622 0.84 75.52 8.08
CA SER A 622 1.55 75.94 9.30
C SER A 622 2.34 74.71 9.79
N GLY A 623 3.63 74.67 10.06
CA GLY A 623 4.55 75.73 10.46
C GLY A 623 5.00 75.51 11.91
N SER A 624 5.88 74.54 12.19
CA SER A 624 6.79 74.57 13.36
C SER A 624 7.86 73.47 13.32
N GLN A 625 9.11 73.90 13.50
CA GLN A 625 10.36 73.15 13.73
C GLN A 625 10.25 72.26 15.00
N SER A 626 10.85 71.08 15.15
CA SER A 626 12.29 70.80 15.37
C SER A 626 12.51 69.27 15.62
N PRO A 627 13.73 68.71 15.49
CA PRO A 627 14.08 67.27 15.66
C PRO A 627 14.34 66.92 17.16
N PRO A 628 14.61 65.66 17.66
CA PRO A 628 15.48 64.65 17.04
C PRO A 628 15.25 63.14 17.40
N THR A 629 16.24 62.33 17.00
CA THR A 629 16.72 61.03 17.56
C THR A 629 16.04 59.70 17.21
N ALA A 630 16.72 59.00 16.30
CA ALA A 630 17.26 57.63 16.44
C ALA A 630 16.47 56.57 17.23
N ALA A 631 15.99 55.52 16.54
CA ALA A 631 16.40 54.14 16.80
C ALA A 631 15.76 53.16 15.81
N ALA A 632 16.55 52.15 15.45
CA ALA A 632 16.29 51.04 14.58
C ALA A 632 14.94 50.31 14.79
N ARG A 633 14.30 49.92 13.68
CA ARG A 633 14.11 48.52 13.22
C ARG A 633 13.12 48.51 12.05
N GLN A 634 13.55 47.93 10.93
CA GLN A 634 12.70 47.61 9.79
C GLN A 634 11.57 46.67 10.22
N SER A 635 10.34 47.16 10.19
CA SER A 635 9.12 46.36 10.28
C SER A 635 8.72 45.87 8.89
N LEU A 636 8.76 44.55 8.70
CA LEU A 636 8.01 43.86 7.65
C LEU A 636 6.50 43.92 8.00
N PRO A 637 5.59 44.04 7.01
CA PRO A 637 4.16 44.11 7.29
C PRO A 637 3.59 42.78 7.82
N PRO A 638 2.57 42.81 8.69
CA PRO A 638 1.98 41.60 9.25
C PRO A 638 1.21 40.81 8.19
N GLY A 639 1.48 39.51 8.14
CA GLY A 639 0.73 38.55 7.35
C GLY A 639 -0.71 38.43 7.83
N THR A 640 -1.61 38.32 6.86
CA THR A 640 -3.00 37.88 7.01
C THR A 640 -3.08 36.54 7.76
N PRO A 641 -3.94 36.38 8.77
CA PRO A 641 -4.16 35.08 9.41
C PRO A 641 -4.87 34.13 8.45
N GLY A 642 -4.16 33.07 8.05
CA GLY A 642 -4.71 31.96 7.29
C GLY A 642 -5.81 31.25 8.07
N THR A 643 -6.95 31.15 7.42
CA THR A 643 -8.12 30.37 7.80
C THR A 643 -7.74 28.88 7.98
N ALA A 644 -8.03 28.36 9.18
CA ALA A 644 -7.95 26.94 9.47
C ALA A 644 -9.01 26.19 8.66
N GLY A 645 -8.57 25.36 7.70
CA GLY A 645 -9.39 24.34 7.06
C GLY A 645 -9.51 23.10 7.97
N PRO A 646 -10.65 22.39 7.96
CA PRO A 646 -11.02 21.46 9.01
C PRO A 646 -10.25 20.13 8.90
N ALA A 647 -9.84 19.64 10.07
CA ALA A 647 -9.48 18.25 10.29
C ALA A 647 -10.71 17.37 9.98
N TRP A 648 -10.53 16.42 9.06
CA TRP A 648 -11.45 15.31 8.90
C TRP A 648 -10.89 14.12 9.68
N ASN A 649 -11.71 13.63 10.60
CA ASN A 649 -11.57 12.35 11.30
C ASN A 649 -11.65 11.17 10.32
#